data_AF-A0A397F6D5-F1
#
_entry.id   AF-A0A397F6D5-F1
#
_cell.length_a   1.000
_cell.length_b   1.000
_cell.length_c   1.000
_cell.angle_alpha   90.00
_cell.angle_beta   90.00
_cell.angle_gamma   90.00
#
_symmetry.space_group_name_H-M   'P 1'
#
loop_
_entity.id
_entity.type
_entity.pdbx_description
1 polymer ?
#
loop_
_entity_poly.entity_id
_entity_poly.type
_entity_poly.pdbx_seq_one_letter_code
_entity_poly.pdbx_strand_id
1 'polypeptide(L)'
;MVVRTLWDDVPVYFHNVYAPVIAHSRASFFDDLPRDFEDGSIHFVGGDFNLPLDDHLDAARARPDHNAGKAECIAWLTALGVMDAWRMHHPTDRVYSGPGRSNRLDYLFVDHAVLAQTYSRSSYTLSSFAGDHMEHTVVLSSEQRDPDRSYWRLPRELLKNPQVVSAIKAEANLLLEDMCSDDSQNHGAKWYGWLKRVKKRLQVSHRHHVDSMKYTLNSLKMKWLTSRRAFEMGHVDAQAVKAARQSLDTARSEYRQFHLDQQFDFHANVNERGSSHFFRRPKGIKVPLSSLTIDNVTTTDPTEVKAGFTAHWKSIMTTPRDQPLLNRARRRAIIQTIKRRLTADQRQTLDSPLTADELCGALKSMNPNKSPGPDGWPAAFFQVAPEVFSKILLKVFNYQLTQHGQLLLQQRRSAVALLFKAGDRGNPGNYRPITLMWCRNGAGNGFHSLKDFFTRQGTWPTKTAFVNRLSSNNPAAQVQLLASGEMGFAAPERAGTVYSHLTNIFDQIIRTFAIRAGTALPHVAITSHPFQTVVKDQVIPFELWPMNFLSQIAYHAPSDGKPHPVKSPSRSEQSAISKYVRLIRKTCRLSPPVHGDVWFRLLFKMLPVNSRLYYLQPQQPDVICCVYGDCDAVENYLHAFHTCHHNA
;
A
#
# COMPACT_ATOMS: atom_id res chain seq x y z
N MET A 1 35.71 -7.28 17.28
CA MET A 1 35.32 -5.89 16.92
C MET A 1 34.05 -5.55 17.67
N VAL A 2 33.96 -4.37 18.29
CA VAL A 2 32.75 -3.91 18.99
C VAL A 2 32.29 -2.58 18.39
N VAL A 3 30.98 -2.41 18.20
CA VAL A 3 30.37 -1.18 17.68
C VAL A 3 29.26 -0.74 18.64
N ARG A 4 29.35 0.49 19.15
CA ARG A 4 28.33 1.13 20.00
C ARG A 4 27.35 1.93 19.14
N THR A 5 26.07 1.86 19.45
CA THR A 5 25.00 2.76 18.96
C THR A 5 24.07 3.14 20.11
N LEU A 6 23.11 4.02 19.86
CA LEU A 6 21.94 4.23 20.72
C LEU A 6 20.71 3.62 20.03
N TRP A 7 19.79 3.04 20.80
CA TRP A 7 18.41 2.72 20.39
C TRP A 7 17.47 3.54 21.26
N ASP A 8 16.79 4.50 20.62
CA ASP A 8 16.27 5.70 21.30
C ASP A 8 17.39 6.31 22.18
N ASP A 9 17.28 6.28 23.51
CA ASP A 9 18.33 6.77 24.43
C ASP A 9 19.16 5.64 25.10
N VAL A 10 18.87 4.36 24.82
CA VAL A 10 19.56 3.21 25.46
C VAL A 10 20.86 2.87 24.70
N PRO A 11 22.02 2.69 25.37
CA PRO A 11 23.24 2.24 24.71
C PRO A 11 23.14 0.78 24.25
N VAL A 12 23.62 0.49 23.04
CA VAL A 12 23.57 -0.85 22.44
C VAL A 12 24.91 -1.20 21.82
N TYR A 13 25.46 -2.37 22.15
CA TYR A 13 26.77 -2.83 21.69
C TYR A 13 26.65 -4.09 20.82
N PHE A 14 27.19 -4.01 19.61
CA PHE A 14 27.31 -5.11 18.66
C PHE A 14 28.75 -5.65 18.66
N HIS A 15 28.93 -6.88 19.15
CA HIS A 15 30.20 -7.57 19.27
C HIS A 15 30.32 -8.60 18.15
N ASN A 16 31.21 -8.36 17.18
CA ASN A 16 31.61 -9.33 16.17
C ASN A 16 32.90 -10.03 16.62
N VAL A 17 32.79 -11.31 16.95
CA VAL A 17 33.84 -12.16 17.50
C VAL A 17 34.40 -13.07 16.40
N TYR A 18 35.72 -13.16 16.35
CA TYR A 18 36.43 -14.19 15.58
C TYR A 18 37.52 -14.76 16.49
N ALA A 19 37.19 -15.85 17.18
CA ALA A 19 38.06 -16.43 18.20
C ALA A 19 39.16 -17.32 17.57
N PRO A 20 40.32 -17.50 18.24
CA PRO A 20 41.42 -18.27 17.69
C PRO A 20 41.05 -19.71 17.31
N VAL A 21 41.37 -20.09 16.07
CA VAL A 21 41.35 -21.50 15.63
C VAL A 21 42.24 -22.36 16.53
N ILE A 22 43.38 -21.82 16.96
CA ILE A 22 44.35 -22.48 17.86
C ILE A 22 43.78 -22.56 19.28
N ALA A 23 43.47 -23.76 19.74
CA ALA A 23 42.74 -24.02 20.97
C ALA A 23 43.38 -23.41 22.24
N HIS A 24 44.70 -23.51 22.41
CA HIS A 24 45.37 -22.98 23.60
C HIS A 24 45.38 -21.45 23.69
N SER A 25 45.15 -20.73 22.59
CA SER A 25 45.08 -19.26 22.55
C SER A 25 43.68 -18.73 22.92
N ARG A 26 42.67 -19.61 23.04
CA ARG A 26 41.28 -19.18 23.26
C ARG A 26 41.01 -18.66 24.67
N ALA A 27 41.63 -19.27 25.69
CA ALA A 27 41.41 -18.88 27.09
C ALA A 27 41.79 -17.42 27.34
N SER A 28 43.04 -17.03 27.02
CA SER A 28 43.46 -15.63 27.10
C SER A 28 42.64 -14.73 26.18
N PHE A 29 42.35 -15.16 24.94
CA PHE A 29 41.54 -14.35 24.02
C PHE A 29 40.16 -13.99 24.57
N PHE A 30 39.45 -14.92 25.24
CA PHE A 30 38.15 -14.64 25.84
C PHE A 30 38.26 -13.87 27.17
N ASP A 31 39.35 -14.06 27.92
CA ASP A 31 39.60 -13.32 29.16
C ASP A 31 40.04 -11.87 28.92
N ASP A 32 40.75 -11.61 27.82
CA ASP A 32 41.13 -10.27 27.33
C ASP A 32 39.93 -9.46 26.78
N LEU A 33 38.72 -10.06 26.67
CA LEU A 33 37.55 -9.34 26.16
C LEU A 33 36.99 -8.34 27.19
N PRO A 34 36.62 -7.12 26.74
CA PRO A 34 36.07 -6.09 27.61
C PRO A 34 34.77 -6.56 28.28
N ARG A 35 34.60 -6.14 29.54
CA ARG A 35 33.42 -6.40 30.38
C ARG A 35 32.80 -5.10 30.91
N ASP A 36 33.60 -4.04 31.03
CA ASP A 36 33.15 -2.72 31.49
C ASP A 36 32.43 -1.98 30.36
N PHE A 37 31.11 -1.83 30.52
CA PHE A 37 30.22 -1.12 29.59
C PHE A 37 29.28 -0.19 30.38
N GLU A 38 28.51 0.62 29.66
CA GLU A 38 27.56 1.54 30.28
C GLU A 38 26.39 0.80 30.96
N ASP A 39 26.01 1.24 32.16
CA ASP A 39 24.93 0.63 32.95
C ASP A 39 23.61 0.57 32.16
N GLY A 40 22.97 -0.61 32.18
CA GLY A 40 21.71 -0.85 31.46
C GLY A 40 21.82 -0.92 29.94
N SER A 41 23.04 -1.05 29.39
CA SER A 41 23.24 -1.23 27.96
C SER A 41 22.86 -2.63 27.45
N ILE A 42 22.47 -2.70 26.16
CA ILE A 42 21.97 -3.92 25.51
C ILE A 42 23.08 -4.55 24.66
N HIS A 43 23.26 -5.87 24.79
CA HIS A 43 24.35 -6.60 24.13
C HIS A 43 23.86 -7.53 23.01
N PHE A 44 24.52 -7.46 21.86
CA PHE A 44 24.37 -8.38 20.73
C PHE A 44 25.73 -8.95 20.39
N VAL A 45 25.92 -10.26 20.59
CA VAL A 45 27.21 -10.92 20.41
C VAL A 45 27.09 -11.99 19.33
N GLY A 46 28.00 -12.00 18.35
CA GLY A 46 27.99 -13.04 17.32
C GLY A 46 29.29 -13.16 16.53
N GLY A 47 29.33 -14.20 15.70
CA GLY A 47 30.49 -14.52 14.86
C GLY A 47 30.97 -15.96 15.09
N ASP A 48 32.22 -16.23 14.74
CA ASP A 48 32.86 -17.54 14.84
C ASP A 48 33.67 -17.66 16.14
N PHE A 49 33.23 -18.55 17.02
CA PHE A 49 33.82 -18.82 18.32
C PHE A 49 34.88 -19.93 18.30
N ASN A 50 35.06 -20.62 17.16
CA ASN A 50 35.99 -21.74 16.97
C ASN A 50 35.92 -22.89 18.00
N LEU A 51 34.93 -22.89 18.89
CA LEU A 51 34.61 -23.95 19.83
C LEU A 51 33.10 -24.24 19.86
N PRO A 52 32.68 -25.51 20.07
CA PRO A 52 31.31 -25.85 20.39
C PRO A 52 31.05 -25.63 21.89
N LEU A 53 29.93 -25.01 22.27
CA LEU A 53 29.59 -24.84 23.69
C LEU A 53 29.21 -26.19 24.31
N ASP A 54 28.28 -26.92 23.70
CA ASP A 54 27.87 -28.26 24.15
C ASP A 54 28.61 -29.39 23.39
N ASP A 55 29.39 -30.20 24.10
CA ASP A 55 30.21 -31.28 23.50
C ASP A 55 29.40 -32.46 22.94
N HIS A 56 28.10 -32.52 23.23
CA HIS A 56 27.17 -33.52 22.70
C HIS A 56 26.23 -32.93 21.63
N LEU A 57 25.73 -31.71 21.83
CA LEU A 57 24.69 -31.10 21.00
C LEU A 57 25.23 -30.17 19.93
N ASP A 58 26.32 -29.45 20.21
CA ASP A 58 27.00 -28.56 19.26
C ASP A 58 28.16 -29.27 18.51
N ALA A 59 28.60 -30.45 18.97
CA ALA A 59 29.64 -31.24 18.33
C ALA A 59 29.16 -32.65 17.90
N ALA A 60 29.54 -33.10 16.71
CA ALA A 60 29.24 -34.46 16.22
C ALA A 60 30.03 -35.55 16.97
N ARG A 61 31.22 -35.21 17.48
CA ARG A 61 32.04 -36.00 18.41
C ARG A 61 32.74 -35.04 19.38
N ALA A 62 32.69 -35.30 20.68
CA ALA A 62 33.47 -34.57 21.68
C ALA A 62 34.98 -34.74 21.43
N ARG A 63 35.78 -33.72 21.78
CA ARG A 63 37.24 -33.73 21.71
C ARG A 63 37.85 -32.87 22.84
N PRO A 64 39.09 -33.13 23.28
CA PRO A 64 39.73 -32.33 24.33
C PRO A 64 39.87 -30.83 23.96
N ASP A 65 40.15 -30.52 22.69
CA ASP A 65 40.34 -29.15 22.18
C ASP A 65 39.05 -28.31 22.11
N HIS A 66 37.88 -28.92 22.34
CA HIS A 66 36.61 -28.20 22.42
C HIS A 66 36.44 -27.43 23.75
N ASN A 67 37.11 -27.85 24.83
CA ASN A 67 36.97 -27.24 26.15
C ASN A 67 37.99 -26.12 26.44
N ALA A 68 39.03 -25.98 25.62
CA ALA A 68 40.00 -24.88 25.76
C ALA A 68 39.35 -23.53 25.42
N GLY A 69 39.34 -22.60 26.39
CA GLY A 69 38.68 -21.30 26.28
C GLY A 69 37.16 -21.32 26.55
N LYS A 70 36.57 -22.47 26.90
CA LYS A 70 35.11 -22.59 27.06
C LYS A 70 34.61 -21.92 28.34
N ALA A 71 35.35 -22.03 29.45
CA ALA A 71 34.95 -21.45 30.74
C ALA A 71 35.00 -19.91 30.68
N GLU A 72 36.05 -19.38 30.06
CA GLU A 72 36.34 -17.97 29.85
C GLU A 72 35.30 -17.34 28.90
N CYS A 73 34.98 -18.04 27.80
CA CYS A 73 33.89 -17.68 26.89
C CYS A 73 32.53 -17.60 27.60
N ILE A 74 32.18 -18.61 28.40
CA ILE A 74 30.91 -18.62 29.17
C ILE A 74 30.89 -17.52 30.22
N ALA A 75 31.99 -17.28 30.93
CA ALA A 75 32.10 -16.20 31.92
C ALA A 75 31.92 -14.81 31.26
N TRP A 76 32.53 -14.58 30.10
CA TRP A 76 32.35 -13.34 29.34
C TRP A 76 30.91 -13.16 28.84
N LEU A 77 30.31 -14.18 28.21
CA LEU A 77 28.91 -14.12 27.75
C LEU A 77 27.93 -13.90 28.92
N THR A 78 28.22 -14.48 30.09
CA THR A 78 27.42 -14.28 31.31
C THR A 78 27.56 -12.85 31.85
N ALA A 79 28.77 -12.28 31.84
CA ALA A 79 28.99 -10.89 32.23
C ALA A 79 28.25 -9.88 31.33
N LEU A 80 28.04 -10.22 30.05
CA LEU A 80 27.24 -9.41 29.12
C LEU A 80 25.73 -9.69 29.15
N GLY A 81 25.25 -10.61 30.00
CA GLY A 81 23.82 -10.93 30.13
C GLY A 81 23.16 -11.54 28.88
N VAL A 82 23.94 -12.10 27.95
CA VAL A 82 23.43 -12.59 26.65
C VAL A 82 23.13 -14.10 26.65
N MET A 83 22.12 -14.51 25.88
CA MET A 83 21.69 -15.89 25.73
C MET A 83 21.66 -16.35 24.26
N ASP A 84 21.90 -17.64 24.03
CA ASP A 84 21.84 -18.27 22.69
C ASP A 84 20.40 -18.33 22.18
N ALA A 85 20.10 -17.43 21.24
CA ALA A 85 18.78 -17.26 20.65
C ALA A 85 18.29 -18.46 19.82
N TRP A 86 19.15 -19.43 19.50
CA TRP A 86 18.75 -20.69 18.89
C TRP A 86 18.49 -21.76 19.94
N ARG A 87 19.46 -22.02 20.83
CA ARG A 87 19.40 -23.10 21.84
C ARG A 87 18.20 -22.95 22.79
N MET A 88 17.76 -21.73 23.09
CA MET A 88 16.54 -21.45 23.88
C MET A 88 15.28 -22.14 23.34
N HIS A 89 15.13 -22.23 22.02
CA HIS A 89 13.96 -22.86 21.36
C HIS A 89 14.28 -24.21 20.70
N HIS A 90 15.56 -24.60 20.71
CA HIS A 90 16.08 -25.84 20.16
C HIS A 90 16.95 -26.57 21.22
N PRO A 91 16.41 -26.87 22.42
CA PRO A 91 17.21 -27.30 23.57
C PRO A 91 17.99 -28.59 23.27
N THR A 92 17.36 -29.56 22.61
CA THR A 92 17.91 -30.89 22.31
C THR A 92 18.42 -31.07 20.87
N ASP A 93 18.19 -30.10 19.99
CA ASP A 93 18.52 -30.27 18.57
C ASP A 93 20.02 -30.11 18.33
N ARG A 94 20.50 -30.67 17.22
CA ARG A 94 21.92 -30.61 16.80
C ARG A 94 22.02 -29.90 15.46
N VAL A 95 22.85 -28.86 15.38
CA VAL A 95 23.12 -28.09 14.17
C VAL A 95 24.62 -27.86 14.04
N TYR A 96 25.20 -28.07 12.86
CA TYR A 96 26.65 -27.97 12.65
C TYR A 96 26.96 -26.86 11.66
N SER A 97 27.23 -25.69 12.22
CA SER A 97 27.42 -24.46 11.44
C SER A 97 28.81 -24.35 10.81
N GLY A 98 29.85 -24.94 11.41
CA GLY A 98 31.24 -24.79 10.97
C GLY A 98 31.70 -25.78 9.87
N PRO A 99 33.02 -25.77 9.57
CA PRO A 99 33.65 -26.58 8.54
C PRO A 99 33.33 -28.07 8.64
N GLY A 100 33.18 -28.72 7.48
CA GLY A 100 32.89 -30.16 7.40
C GLY A 100 31.57 -30.59 8.06
N ARG A 101 30.68 -29.66 8.46
CA ARG A 101 29.39 -29.93 9.12
C ARG A 101 29.53 -30.87 10.33
N SER A 102 30.60 -30.69 11.11
CA SER A 102 30.91 -31.52 12.28
C SER A 102 30.71 -30.80 13.62
N ASN A 103 30.92 -29.49 13.68
CA ASN A 103 30.75 -28.67 14.89
C ASN A 103 29.89 -27.44 14.60
N ARG A 104 29.27 -26.87 15.63
CA ARG A 104 28.68 -25.54 15.67
C ARG A 104 29.70 -24.55 16.23
N LEU A 105 30.08 -23.59 15.42
CA LEU A 105 31.10 -22.57 15.74
C LEU A 105 30.54 -21.15 15.60
N ASP A 106 29.46 -20.98 14.84
CA ASP A 106 28.85 -19.70 14.49
C ASP A 106 27.64 -19.44 15.40
N TYR A 107 27.73 -18.44 16.27
CA TYR A 107 26.70 -18.14 17.26
C TYR A 107 26.15 -16.71 17.11
N LEU A 108 24.93 -16.52 17.62
CA LEU A 108 24.31 -15.21 17.84
C LEU A 108 23.64 -15.26 19.21
N PHE A 109 24.24 -14.58 20.18
CA PHE A 109 23.70 -14.36 21.49
C PHE A 109 23.06 -12.96 21.54
N VAL A 110 21.95 -12.85 22.25
CA VAL A 110 21.17 -11.62 22.41
C VAL A 110 20.96 -11.41 23.90
N ASP A 111 21.02 -10.16 24.34
CA ASP A 111 20.57 -9.70 25.67
C ASP A 111 19.31 -10.44 26.13
N HIS A 112 19.35 -11.00 27.34
CA HIS A 112 18.28 -11.83 27.88
C HIS A 112 16.91 -11.13 27.88
N ALA A 113 16.85 -9.86 28.26
CA ALA A 113 15.59 -9.12 28.39
C ALA A 113 14.99 -8.81 27.01
N VAL A 114 15.82 -8.40 26.04
CA VAL A 114 15.41 -8.17 24.64
C VAL A 114 14.99 -9.49 23.99
N LEU A 115 15.73 -10.57 24.20
CA LEU A 115 15.42 -11.88 23.64
C LEU A 115 14.06 -12.40 24.16
N ALA A 116 13.86 -12.37 25.48
CA ALA A 116 12.60 -12.82 26.11
C ALA A 116 11.37 -12.01 25.65
N GLN A 117 11.53 -10.71 25.38
CA GLN A 117 10.44 -9.83 24.95
C GLN A 117 10.18 -9.85 23.43
N THR A 118 11.19 -10.14 22.61
CA THR A 118 11.11 -9.88 21.15
C THR A 118 11.52 -11.04 20.25
N TYR A 119 11.87 -12.21 20.78
CA TYR A 119 12.21 -13.35 19.93
C TYR A 119 11.06 -13.74 18.99
N SER A 120 11.35 -13.86 17.69
CA SER A 120 10.39 -14.32 16.68
C SER A 120 10.81 -15.62 16.00
N ARG A 121 12.09 -15.77 15.65
CA ARG A 121 12.68 -17.02 15.15
C ARG A 121 14.21 -16.95 15.11
N SER A 122 14.87 -18.08 15.26
CA SER A 122 16.25 -18.31 14.83
C SER A 122 16.29 -19.36 13.71
N SER A 123 17.31 -19.31 12.86
CA SER A 123 17.54 -20.28 11.78
C SER A 123 18.99 -20.28 11.30
N TYR A 124 19.54 -21.46 11.02
CA TYR A 124 20.79 -21.62 10.27
C TYR A 124 20.50 -21.93 8.79
N THR A 125 21.16 -21.22 7.88
CA THR A 125 21.06 -21.43 6.42
C THR A 125 22.43 -21.56 5.77
N LEU A 126 22.53 -22.29 4.66
CA LEU A 126 23.76 -22.32 3.86
C LEU A 126 24.04 -20.91 3.32
N SER A 127 25.25 -20.40 3.57
CA SER A 127 25.64 -19.04 3.17
C SER A 127 25.43 -18.80 1.67
N SER A 128 24.90 -17.62 1.35
CA SER A 128 24.77 -17.13 -0.03
C SER A 128 26.12 -16.74 -0.66
N PHE A 129 27.13 -16.51 0.17
CA PHE A 129 28.50 -16.16 -0.19
C PHE A 129 29.42 -17.35 0.08
N ALA A 130 30.45 -17.56 -0.74
CA ALA A 130 31.23 -18.80 -0.70
C ALA A 130 31.99 -18.96 0.63
N GLY A 131 31.59 -19.96 1.42
CA GLY A 131 32.21 -20.38 2.67
C GLY A 131 31.69 -21.76 3.07
N ASP A 132 32.44 -22.46 3.90
CA ASP A 132 32.10 -23.77 4.48
C ASP A 132 31.35 -23.68 5.81
N HIS A 133 31.25 -22.48 6.39
CA HIS A 133 30.38 -22.13 7.51
C HIS A 133 28.88 -22.01 7.12
N MET A 134 27.98 -21.72 8.07
CA MET A 134 26.55 -21.44 7.86
C MET A 134 26.20 -20.05 8.35
N GLU A 135 25.28 -19.40 7.64
CA GLU A 135 24.68 -18.14 8.03
C GLU A 135 23.68 -18.41 9.18
N HIS A 136 23.99 -17.93 10.38
CA HIS A 136 23.04 -17.88 11.49
C HIS A 136 22.19 -16.61 11.37
N THR A 137 20.87 -16.72 11.48
CA THR A 137 19.94 -15.58 11.45
C THR A 137 18.98 -15.63 12.62
N VAL A 138 19.07 -14.64 13.51
CA VAL A 138 18.05 -14.36 14.52
C VAL A 138 17.13 -13.24 14.00
N VAL A 139 15.82 -13.37 14.22
CA VAL A 139 14.82 -12.35 13.93
C VAL A 139 14.11 -11.97 15.22
N LEU A 140 14.18 -10.68 15.53
CA LEU A 140 13.47 -10.04 16.62
C LEU A 140 12.28 -9.23 16.09
N SER A 141 11.19 -9.21 16.85
CA SER A 141 9.91 -8.57 16.53
C SER A 141 9.11 -8.39 17.81
N SER A 142 8.74 -7.16 18.18
CA SER A 142 7.78 -6.92 19.27
C SER A 142 6.33 -7.27 18.89
N GLU A 143 6.08 -7.68 17.63
CA GLU A 143 4.82 -8.29 17.23
C GLU A 143 4.97 -9.83 17.21
N GLN A 144 4.19 -10.54 18.02
CA GLN A 144 3.85 -11.94 17.74
C GLN A 144 3.02 -12.01 16.45
N ARG A 145 3.71 -12.20 15.33
CA ARG A 145 3.06 -12.40 14.03
C ARG A 145 2.67 -13.87 13.86
N ASP A 146 1.43 -14.18 14.25
CA ASP A 146 0.60 -15.08 13.42
C ASP A 146 0.79 -14.62 11.96
N PRO A 147 1.21 -15.49 11.01
CA PRO A 147 1.62 -15.10 9.66
C PRO A 147 0.44 -14.54 8.85
N ASP A 148 0.13 -13.27 9.11
CA ASP A 148 -1.07 -12.57 8.67
C ASP A 148 -1.23 -12.71 7.16
N ARG A 149 -2.40 -13.25 6.76
CA ARG A 149 -2.65 -13.78 5.42
C ARG A 149 -2.78 -12.65 4.41
N SER A 150 -1.63 -12.08 4.05
CA SER A 150 -1.54 -11.04 3.03
C SER A 150 -2.16 -11.57 1.74
N TYR A 151 -3.22 -10.88 1.30
CA TYR A 151 -4.01 -11.32 0.15
C TYR A 151 -3.10 -11.35 -1.09
N TRP A 152 -3.02 -12.53 -1.73
CA TRP A 152 -2.22 -12.72 -2.94
C TRP A 152 -2.50 -11.62 -3.95
N ARG A 153 -1.43 -11.05 -4.49
CA ARG A 153 -1.44 -10.05 -5.55
C ARG A 153 -0.73 -10.65 -6.76
N LEU A 154 -1.23 -10.40 -7.96
CA LEU A 154 -0.59 -10.86 -9.19
C LEU A 154 0.84 -10.28 -9.27
N PRO A 155 1.89 -11.10 -9.33
CA PRO A 155 3.25 -10.65 -9.54
C PRO A 155 3.38 -10.03 -10.94
N ARG A 156 3.89 -8.79 -11.03
CA ARG A 156 3.86 -7.99 -12.27
C ARG A 156 4.86 -8.49 -13.31
N GLU A 157 5.91 -9.17 -12.87
CA GLU A 157 6.90 -9.83 -13.71
C GLU A 157 6.26 -10.88 -14.64
N LEU A 158 5.17 -11.55 -14.22
CA LEU A 158 4.43 -12.49 -15.07
C LEU A 158 3.82 -11.80 -16.30
N LEU A 159 3.41 -10.54 -16.17
CA LEU A 159 2.84 -9.76 -17.27
C LEU A 159 3.91 -9.23 -18.24
N LYS A 160 5.20 -9.40 -17.94
CA LYS A 160 6.30 -9.18 -18.89
C LYS A 160 6.56 -10.40 -19.79
N ASN A 161 6.09 -11.59 -19.43
CA ASN A 161 6.34 -12.82 -20.19
C ASN A 161 5.33 -12.94 -21.35
N PRO A 162 5.75 -12.95 -22.63
CA PRO A 162 4.85 -13.05 -23.78
C PRO A 162 3.99 -14.32 -23.81
N GLN A 163 4.51 -15.45 -23.31
CA GLN A 163 3.78 -16.72 -23.25
C GLN A 163 2.64 -16.64 -22.21
N VAL A 164 2.89 -16.02 -21.06
CA VAL A 164 1.86 -15.80 -20.02
C VAL A 164 0.81 -14.81 -20.52
N VAL A 165 1.22 -13.73 -21.19
CA VAL A 165 0.32 -12.78 -21.86
C VAL A 165 -0.55 -13.46 -22.93
N SER A 166 0.04 -14.33 -23.77
CA SER A 166 -0.69 -15.09 -24.78
C SER A 166 -1.68 -16.08 -24.17
N ALA A 167 -1.28 -16.81 -23.12
CA ALA A 167 -2.17 -17.72 -22.40
C ALA A 167 -3.34 -16.99 -21.71
N ILE A 168 -3.12 -15.79 -21.15
CA ILE A 168 -4.19 -14.94 -20.60
C ILE A 168 -5.16 -14.51 -21.71
N LYS A 169 -4.66 -14.13 -22.90
CA LYS A 169 -5.49 -13.78 -24.06
C LYS A 169 -6.34 -14.94 -24.54
N ALA A 170 -5.75 -16.12 -24.74
CA ALA A 170 -6.46 -17.32 -25.16
C ALA A 170 -7.54 -17.74 -24.16
N GLU A 171 -7.22 -17.78 -22.87
CA GLU A 171 -8.17 -18.10 -21.81
C GLU A 171 -9.30 -17.08 -21.67
N ALA A 172 -9.06 -15.81 -21.99
CA ALA A 172 -10.09 -14.77 -22.01
C ALA A 172 -11.01 -14.92 -23.23
N ASN A 173 -10.47 -15.20 -24.42
CA ASN A 173 -11.26 -15.46 -25.62
C ASN A 173 -12.18 -16.68 -25.43
N LEU A 174 -11.65 -17.80 -24.93
CA LEU A 174 -12.43 -19.01 -24.64
C LEU A 174 -13.56 -18.73 -23.62
N LEU A 175 -13.33 -17.87 -22.63
CA LEU A 175 -14.40 -17.45 -21.70
C LEU A 175 -15.44 -16.57 -22.39
N LEU A 176 -15.02 -15.67 -23.29
CA LEU A 176 -15.94 -14.81 -24.04
C LEU A 176 -16.82 -15.63 -24.99
N GLU A 177 -16.24 -16.60 -25.69
CA GLU A 177 -16.95 -17.57 -26.54
C GLU A 177 -17.98 -18.37 -25.73
N ASP A 178 -17.56 -18.91 -24.56
CA ASP A 178 -18.42 -19.59 -23.58
C ASP A 178 -19.49 -18.67 -22.94
N MET A 179 -19.34 -17.35 -23.01
CA MET A 179 -20.38 -16.39 -22.62
C MET A 179 -21.23 -15.89 -23.81
N CYS A 180 -20.77 -16.09 -25.05
CA CYS A 180 -21.50 -15.76 -26.27
C CYS A 180 -22.44 -16.88 -26.74
N SER A 181 -22.15 -18.14 -26.39
CA SER A 181 -22.98 -19.30 -26.75
C SER A 181 -24.34 -19.33 -26.04
N ASP A 182 -24.45 -18.75 -24.84
CA ASP A 182 -25.70 -18.71 -24.08
C ASP A 182 -25.74 -17.49 -23.14
N ASP A 183 -26.66 -16.56 -23.41
CA ASP A 183 -26.89 -15.34 -22.61
C ASP A 183 -27.79 -15.55 -21.38
N SER A 184 -28.40 -16.74 -21.22
CA SER A 184 -29.19 -17.10 -20.01
C SER A 184 -28.32 -17.57 -18.85
N GLN A 185 -27.12 -18.08 -19.14
CA GLN A 185 -26.22 -18.68 -18.15
C GLN A 185 -25.61 -17.65 -17.19
N ASN A 186 -25.23 -18.11 -15.99
CA ASN A 186 -24.70 -17.24 -14.95
C ASN A 186 -23.26 -16.80 -15.25
N HIS A 187 -23.12 -15.76 -16.09
CA HIS A 187 -21.83 -15.18 -16.49
C HIS A 187 -21.01 -14.70 -15.28
N GLY A 188 -21.68 -14.22 -14.22
CA GLY A 188 -21.00 -13.82 -12.98
C GLY A 188 -20.32 -14.99 -12.26
N ALA A 189 -20.97 -16.15 -12.21
CA ALA A 189 -20.39 -17.40 -11.70
C ALA A 189 -19.29 -17.94 -12.63
N LYS A 190 -19.50 -17.91 -13.97
CA LYS A 190 -18.47 -18.27 -14.96
C LYS A 190 -17.20 -17.43 -14.78
N TRP A 191 -17.34 -16.11 -14.70
CA TRP A 191 -16.25 -15.15 -14.46
C TRP A 191 -15.51 -15.43 -13.15
N TYR A 192 -16.22 -15.61 -12.04
CA TYR A 192 -15.57 -15.88 -10.76
C TYR A 192 -14.86 -17.24 -10.74
N GLY A 193 -15.46 -18.28 -11.36
CA GLY A 193 -14.84 -19.58 -11.54
C GLY A 193 -13.57 -19.50 -12.40
N TRP A 194 -13.63 -18.76 -13.51
CA TRP A 194 -12.48 -18.50 -14.38
C TRP A 194 -11.37 -17.76 -13.65
N LEU A 195 -11.67 -16.67 -12.93
CA LEU A 195 -10.67 -15.95 -12.13
C LEU A 195 -9.99 -16.87 -11.09
N LYS A 196 -10.72 -17.80 -10.45
CA LYS A 196 -10.10 -18.81 -9.57
C LYS A 196 -9.14 -19.73 -10.34
N ARG A 197 -9.53 -20.24 -11.52
CA ARG A 197 -8.69 -21.12 -12.36
C ARG A 197 -7.44 -20.39 -12.86
N VAL A 198 -7.58 -19.16 -13.36
CA VAL A 198 -6.46 -18.31 -13.79
C VAL A 198 -5.54 -17.97 -12.62
N LYS A 199 -6.07 -17.60 -11.45
CA LYS A 199 -5.26 -17.37 -10.23
C LYS A 199 -4.44 -18.59 -9.83
N LYS A 200 -5.03 -19.79 -9.81
CA LYS A 200 -4.30 -21.04 -9.50
C LYS A 200 -3.22 -21.33 -10.55
N ARG A 201 -3.52 -21.17 -11.85
CA ARG A 201 -2.54 -21.36 -12.92
C ARG A 201 -1.41 -20.33 -12.91
N LEU A 202 -1.69 -19.06 -12.62
CA LEU A 202 -0.65 -18.02 -12.47
C LEU A 202 0.19 -18.20 -11.21
N GLN A 203 -0.39 -18.75 -10.12
CA GLN A 203 0.38 -19.15 -8.93
C GLN A 203 1.31 -20.34 -9.22
N VAL A 204 0.86 -21.34 -9.98
CA VAL A 204 1.69 -22.47 -10.44
C VAL A 204 2.74 -21.98 -11.44
N SER A 205 2.39 -21.12 -12.38
CA SER A 205 3.31 -20.52 -13.36
C SER A 205 4.38 -19.65 -12.69
N HIS A 206 4.02 -18.84 -11.68
CA HIS A 206 5.00 -18.07 -10.89
C HIS A 206 5.93 -18.97 -10.10
N ARG A 207 5.40 -20.02 -9.45
CA ARG A 207 6.21 -21.05 -8.79
C ARG A 207 7.15 -21.71 -9.79
N HIS A 208 6.66 -22.18 -10.93
CA HIS A 208 7.46 -22.81 -11.98
C HIS A 208 8.46 -21.84 -12.62
N HIS A 209 8.19 -20.54 -12.68
CA HIS A 209 9.15 -19.54 -13.15
C HIS A 209 10.30 -19.38 -12.15
N VAL A 210 9.96 -19.14 -10.88
CA VAL A 210 10.91 -19.01 -9.76
C VAL A 210 11.69 -20.31 -9.50
N ASP A 211 11.07 -21.46 -9.70
CA ASP A 211 11.69 -22.76 -9.47
C ASP A 211 12.40 -23.31 -10.71
N SER A 212 12.00 -22.97 -11.94
CA SER A 212 12.79 -23.25 -13.16
C SER A 212 14.11 -22.49 -13.15
N MET A 213 14.07 -21.21 -12.72
CA MET A 213 15.26 -20.40 -12.45
C MET A 213 16.22 -21.05 -11.43
N LYS A 214 15.71 -21.86 -10.49
CA LYS A 214 16.53 -22.68 -9.56
C LYS A 214 16.80 -24.09 -10.09
N TYR A 215 15.99 -24.61 -11.01
CA TYR A 215 16.03 -25.99 -11.49
C TYR A 215 17.27 -26.24 -12.33
N THR A 216 17.68 -25.30 -13.18
CA THR A 216 18.96 -25.39 -13.91
C THR A 216 20.14 -25.53 -12.94
N LEU A 217 20.17 -24.70 -11.89
CA LEU A 217 21.20 -24.75 -10.84
C LEU A 217 21.15 -26.05 -10.04
N ASN A 218 19.96 -26.52 -9.64
CA ASN A 218 19.80 -27.78 -8.92
C ASN A 218 20.10 -29.01 -9.80
N SER A 219 19.76 -28.99 -11.09
CA SER A 219 20.05 -30.06 -12.05
C SER A 219 21.56 -30.19 -12.27
N LEU A 220 22.26 -29.06 -12.49
CA LEU A 220 23.72 -29.04 -12.59
C LEU A 220 24.39 -29.43 -11.25
N LYS A 221 23.82 -29.03 -10.10
CA LYS A 221 24.27 -29.46 -8.77
C LYS A 221 24.11 -30.97 -8.57
N MET A 222 23.00 -31.55 -9.00
CA MET A 222 22.78 -33.01 -8.93
C MET A 222 23.69 -33.75 -9.90
N LYS A 223 23.91 -33.25 -11.13
CA LYS A 223 24.92 -33.81 -12.04
C LYS A 223 26.31 -33.81 -11.42
N TRP A 224 26.76 -32.69 -10.86
CA TRP A 224 28.04 -32.60 -10.15
C TRP A 224 28.12 -33.58 -8.96
N LEU A 225 27.09 -33.67 -8.12
CA LEU A 225 27.06 -34.62 -7.00
C LEU A 225 27.08 -36.09 -7.46
N THR A 226 26.38 -36.43 -8.54
CA THR A 226 26.41 -37.77 -9.12
C THR A 226 27.76 -38.10 -9.75
N SER A 227 28.36 -37.18 -10.52
CA SER A 227 29.73 -37.35 -11.04
C SER A 227 30.75 -37.49 -9.91
N ARG A 228 30.63 -36.71 -8.82
CA ARG A 228 31.52 -36.81 -7.67
C ARG A 228 31.39 -38.16 -6.96
N ARG A 229 30.16 -38.68 -6.78
CA ARG A 229 29.93 -40.03 -6.26
C ARG A 229 30.44 -41.14 -7.19
N ALA A 230 30.29 -40.97 -8.50
CA ALA A 230 30.84 -41.91 -9.47
C ALA A 230 32.38 -41.93 -9.43
N PHE A 231 33.03 -40.78 -9.19
CA PHE A 231 34.47 -40.70 -8.96
C PHE A 231 34.88 -41.31 -7.60
N GLU A 232 34.12 -41.07 -6.53
CA GLU A 232 34.27 -41.74 -5.23
C GLU A 232 34.14 -43.29 -5.33
N MET A 233 33.50 -43.79 -6.39
CA MET A 233 33.36 -45.22 -6.72
C MET A 233 34.32 -45.70 -7.84
N GLY A 234 35.16 -44.82 -8.41
CA GLY A 234 36.08 -45.16 -9.51
C GLY A 234 35.43 -45.34 -10.89
N HIS A 235 34.16 -44.98 -11.07
CA HIS A 235 33.40 -45.16 -12.32
C HIS A 235 33.58 -44.03 -13.35
N VAL A 236 34.14 -42.87 -12.96
CA VAL A 236 34.48 -41.75 -13.85
C VAL A 236 35.79 -41.09 -13.41
N ASP A 237 36.43 -40.34 -14.29
CA ASP A 237 37.67 -39.63 -13.99
C ASP A 237 37.46 -38.28 -13.26
N ALA A 238 38.56 -37.68 -12.80
CA ALA A 238 38.55 -36.37 -12.16
C ALA A 238 38.16 -35.23 -13.12
N GLN A 239 38.35 -35.40 -14.43
CA GLN A 239 38.10 -34.40 -15.45
C GLN A 239 36.58 -34.23 -15.69
N ALA A 240 35.81 -35.32 -15.66
CA ALA A 240 34.35 -35.31 -15.69
C ALA A 240 33.74 -34.60 -14.47
N VAL A 241 34.31 -34.82 -13.27
CA VAL A 241 33.89 -34.10 -12.05
C VAL A 241 34.20 -32.60 -12.17
N LYS A 242 35.39 -32.26 -12.69
CA LYS A 242 35.83 -30.87 -12.92
C LYS A 242 34.95 -30.16 -13.94
N ALA A 243 34.63 -30.81 -15.07
CA ALA A 243 33.73 -30.28 -16.09
C ALA A 243 32.30 -30.07 -15.54
N ALA A 244 31.73 -31.07 -14.85
CA ALA A 244 30.41 -30.94 -14.23
C ALA A 244 30.35 -29.83 -13.17
N ARG A 245 31.45 -29.61 -12.43
CA ARG A 245 31.58 -28.48 -11.50
C ARG A 245 31.67 -27.14 -12.23
N GLN A 246 32.44 -27.07 -13.30
CA GLN A 246 32.62 -25.86 -14.10
C GLN A 246 31.29 -25.43 -14.75
N SER A 247 30.50 -26.35 -15.31
CA SER A 247 29.16 -26.04 -15.81
C SER A 247 28.22 -25.49 -14.72
N LEU A 248 28.28 -26.04 -13.50
CA LEU A 248 27.50 -25.52 -12.37
C LEU A 248 27.93 -24.10 -11.98
N ASP A 249 29.23 -23.83 -11.89
CA ASP A 249 29.72 -22.51 -11.47
C ASP A 249 29.62 -21.45 -12.57
N THR A 250 29.72 -21.81 -13.85
CA THR A 250 29.35 -20.94 -14.98
C THR A 250 27.88 -20.57 -14.91
N ALA A 251 26.97 -21.54 -14.80
CA ALA A 251 25.53 -21.26 -14.70
C ALA A 251 25.16 -20.44 -13.44
N ARG A 252 25.90 -20.60 -12.34
CA ARG A 252 25.81 -19.72 -11.15
C ARG A 252 26.37 -18.32 -11.40
N SER A 253 27.35 -18.17 -12.27
CA SER A 253 27.90 -16.87 -12.67
C SER A 253 26.93 -16.15 -13.60
N GLU A 254 26.42 -16.83 -14.63
CA GLU A 254 25.38 -16.32 -15.54
C GLU A 254 24.09 -15.96 -14.79
N TYR A 255 23.64 -16.81 -13.85
CA TYR A 255 22.48 -16.50 -13.01
C TYR A 255 22.71 -15.27 -12.11
N ARG A 256 23.92 -15.12 -11.56
CA ARG A 256 24.30 -13.92 -10.81
C ARG A 256 24.40 -12.71 -11.72
N GLN A 257 25.00 -12.83 -12.91
CA GLN A 257 25.13 -11.74 -13.87
C GLN A 257 23.76 -11.29 -14.37
N PHE A 258 22.87 -12.21 -14.74
CA PHE A 258 21.48 -11.87 -15.08
C PHE A 258 20.74 -11.16 -13.93
N HIS A 259 20.96 -11.58 -12.67
CA HIS A 259 20.39 -10.86 -11.52
C HIS A 259 21.07 -9.52 -11.23
N LEU A 260 22.38 -9.40 -11.49
CA LEU A 260 23.17 -8.17 -11.30
C LEU A 260 22.87 -7.17 -12.40
N ASP A 261 22.77 -7.58 -13.66
CA ASP A 261 22.34 -6.78 -14.82
C ASP A 261 20.88 -6.35 -14.62
N GLN A 262 19.98 -7.28 -14.27
CA GLN A 262 18.59 -6.93 -13.97
C GLN A 262 18.46 -6.07 -12.69
N GLN A 263 19.44 -6.07 -11.79
CA GLN A 263 19.56 -5.08 -10.70
C GLN A 263 20.25 -3.80 -11.14
N PHE A 264 21.19 -3.83 -12.08
CA PHE A 264 22.02 -2.70 -12.51
C PHE A 264 21.26 -1.83 -13.50
N ASP A 265 20.64 -2.40 -14.54
CA ASP A 265 19.64 -1.72 -15.35
C ASP A 265 18.54 -1.12 -14.48
N PHE A 266 18.14 -1.82 -13.42
CA PHE A 266 17.12 -1.35 -12.47
C PHE A 266 17.65 -0.27 -11.51
N HIS A 267 18.94 -0.27 -11.18
CA HIS A 267 19.57 0.76 -10.36
C HIS A 267 19.83 2.00 -11.22
N ALA A 268 20.57 1.89 -12.34
CA ALA A 268 20.87 2.98 -13.26
C ALA A 268 19.60 3.63 -13.87
N ASN A 269 18.60 2.86 -14.26
CA ASN A 269 17.37 3.43 -14.84
C ASN A 269 16.29 3.80 -13.79
N VAL A 270 16.37 3.32 -12.54
CA VAL A 270 15.23 3.40 -11.59
C VAL A 270 15.60 3.76 -10.13
N ASN A 271 16.84 3.57 -9.66
CA ASN A 271 17.35 4.16 -8.40
C ASN A 271 18.19 5.43 -8.64
N GLU A 272 18.86 5.59 -9.77
CA GLU A 272 19.66 6.78 -10.11
C GLU A 272 18.86 7.85 -10.86
N ARG A 273 17.57 7.55 -11.13
CA ARG A 273 16.57 8.51 -11.61
C ARG A 273 15.49 8.71 -10.56
N GLY A 274 14.90 9.91 -10.49
CA GLY A 274 13.88 10.32 -9.52
C GLY A 274 12.52 9.60 -9.65
N SER A 275 12.52 8.28 -9.51
CA SER A 275 11.39 7.40 -9.77
C SER A 275 10.56 7.13 -8.51
N SER A 276 9.34 6.61 -8.70
CA SER A 276 8.52 6.09 -7.59
C SER A 276 9.12 4.87 -6.88
N HIS A 277 10.17 4.26 -7.43
CA HIS A 277 10.93 3.19 -6.80
C HIS A 277 12.09 3.73 -5.96
N PHE A 278 12.79 4.79 -6.40
CA PHE A 278 13.83 5.46 -5.61
C PHE A 278 13.25 5.96 -4.28
N PHE A 279 12.14 6.69 -4.34
CA PHE A 279 11.40 7.19 -3.16
C PHE A 279 10.56 6.11 -2.42
N ARG A 280 10.89 4.82 -2.57
CA ARG A 280 10.23 3.75 -1.79
C ARG A 280 10.67 3.80 -0.33
N ARG A 281 9.75 3.56 0.61
CA ARG A 281 10.14 3.24 1.99
C ARG A 281 10.95 1.93 2.01
N PRO A 282 12.01 1.82 2.82
CA PRO A 282 12.75 0.58 3.00
C PRO A 282 11.84 -0.61 3.35
N LYS A 283 12.15 -1.79 2.80
CA LYS A 283 11.44 -3.03 3.13
C LYS A 283 11.72 -3.39 4.60
N GLY A 284 10.70 -3.26 5.44
CA GLY A 284 10.77 -3.53 6.88
C GLY A 284 10.04 -2.49 7.72
N ILE A 285 10.10 -1.21 7.31
CA ILE A 285 9.56 -0.09 8.09
C ILE A 285 8.03 0.03 7.93
N LYS A 286 7.31 -0.95 8.50
CA LYS A 286 5.96 -0.76 9.02
C LYS A 286 6.12 -0.29 10.47
N VAL A 287 5.70 0.94 10.78
CA VAL A 287 5.52 1.32 12.18
C VAL A 287 4.22 0.66 12.66
N PRO A 288 4.25 -0.16 13.73
CA PRO A 288 3.07 -0.88 14.19
C PRO A 288 2.01 0.06 14.79
N LEU A 289 0.83 -0.49 15.07
CA LEU A 289 -0.10 0.09 16.04
C LEU A 289 0.25 -0.54 17.39
N SER A 290 1.11 0.15 18.16
CA SER A 290 1.67 -0.34 19.42
C SER A 290 0.87 0.05 20.67
N SER A 291 -0.09 0.96 20.53
CA SER A 291 -0.95 1.42 21.62
C SER A 291 -2.32 1.87 21.10
N LEU A 292 -3.26 2.00 22.03
CA LEU A 292 -4.61 2.51 21.83
C LEU A 292 -4.99 3.38 23.02
N THR A 293 -5.38 4.62 22.76
CA THR A 293 -5.79 5.60 23.78
C THR A 293 -7.29 5.83 23.67
N ILE A 294 -8.05 5.50 24.72
CA ILE A 294 -9.49 5.75 24.84
C ILE A 294 -9.74 6.40 26.21
N ASP A 295 -10.39 7.57 26.22
CA ASP A 295 -10.79 8.29 27.44
C ASP A 295 -9.65 8.44 28.48
N ASN A 296 -8.45 8.77 27.98
CA ASN A 296 -7.17 8.87 28.69
C ASN A 296 -6.60 7.57 29.30
N VAL A 297 -7.23 6.42 29.07
CA VAL A 297 -6.67 5.10 29.35
C VAL A 297 -5.92 4.60 28.10
N THR A 298 -4.67 4.21 28.28
CA THR A 298 -3.82 3.66 27.21
C THR A 298 -3.61 2.17 27.43
N THR A 299 -3.96 1.34 26.44
CA THR A 299 -3.58 -0.07 26.37
C THR A 299 -2.50 -0.29 25.30
N THR A 300 -1.63 -1.26 25.53
CA THR A 300 -0.61 -1.74 24.59
C THR A 300 -0.83 -3.19 24.16
N ASP A 301 -1.90 -3.86 24.61
CA ASP A 301 -2.20 -5.23 24.19
C ASP A 301 -2.53 -5.28 22.68
N PRO A 302 -1.83 -6.09 21.86
CA PRO A 302 -2.04 -6.13 20.41
C PRO A 302 -3.47 -6.54 19.99
N THR A 303 -4.20 -7.27 20.82
CA THR A 303 -5.59 -7.69 20.56
C THR A 303 -6.56 -6.55 20.83
N GLU A 304 -6.44 -5.87 21.97
CA GLU A 304 -7.24 -4.70 22.34
C GLU A 304 -6.98 -3.53 21.39
N VAL A 305 -5.72 -3.23 21.07
CA VAL A 305 -5.35 -2.20 20.10
C VAL A 305 -6.01 -2.47 18.74
N LYS A 306 -5.88 -3.70 18.23
CA LYS A 306 -6.52 -4.14 16.98
C LYS A 306 -8.05 -4.06 17.05
N ALA A 307 -8.65 -4.42 18.19
CA ALA A 307 -10.09 -4.37 18.40
C ALA A 307 -10.63 -2.92 18.43
N GLY A 308 -10.02 -2.02 19.22
CA GLY A 308 -10.45 -0.63 19.35
C GLY A 308 -10.28 0.19 18.08
N PHE A 309 -9.15 0.04 17.38
CA PHE A 309 -8.97 0.65 16.05
C PHE A 309 -10.01 0.13 15.04
N THR A 310 -10.33 -1.17 15.09
CA THR A 310 -11.39 -1.75 14.24
C THR A 310 -12.77 -1.21 14.62
N ALA A 311 -13.09 -1.10 15.91
CA ALA A 311 -14.37 -0.60 16.42
C ALA A 311 -14.61 0.87 16.05
N HIS A 312 -13.60 1.73 16.25
CA HIS A 312 -13.65 3.15 15.90
C HIS A 312 -13.94 3.36 14.41
N TRP A 313 -13.17 2.72 13.52
CA TRP A 313 -13.40 2.90 12.08
C TRP A 313 -14.67 2.18 11.59
N LYS A 314 -15.10 1.10 12.25
CA LYS A 314 -16.39 0.45 11.99
C LYS A 314 -17.58 1.33 12.36
N SER A 315 -17.54 2.11 13.44
CA SER A 315 -18.64 3.00 13.81
C SER A 315 -18.79 4.15 12.79
N ILE A 316 -17.67 4.77 12.39
CA ILE A 316 -17.65 5.84 11.37
C ILE A 316 -18.13 5.33 10.00
N MET A 317 -17.74 4.12 9.61
CA MET A 317 -18.06 3.53 8.30
C MET A 317 -19.43 2.81 8.24
N THR A 318 -20.20 2.79 9.34
CA THR A 318 -21.51 2.11 9.43
C THR A 318 -22.62 3.10 9.70
N THR A 319 -23.63 3.16 8.82
CA THR A 319 -24.86 3.92 9.11
C THR A 319 -25.65 3.25 10.24
N PRO A 320 -26.01 3.96 11.33
CA PRO A 320 -26.94 3.44 12.34
C PRO A 320 -28.29 3.07 11.71
N ARG A 321 -28.97 2.07 12.24
CA ARG A 321 -30.22 1.57 11.63
C ARG A 321 -31.42 2.48 11.92
N ASP A 322 -31.34 3.23 13.01
CA ASP A 322 -32.51 3.77 13.73
C ASP A 322 -32.53 5.31 13.75
N GLN A 323 -31.77 5.97 12.85
CA GLN A 323 -31.79 7.43 12.73
C GLN A 323 -33.10 7.95 12.12
N PRO A 324 -33.72 9.01 12.69
CA PRO A 324 -34.96 9.57 12.18
C PRO A 324 -34.81 10.23 10.80
N LEU A 325 -35.90 10.23 10.02
CA LEU A 325 -35.88 10.71 8.64
C LEU A 325 -35.85 12.25 8.55
N LEU A 326 -34.87 12.77 7.83
CA LEU A 326 -34.59 14.21 7.69
C LEU A 326 -35.74 15.04 7.10
N ASN A 327 -35.89 16.27 7.60
CA ASN A 327 -36.92 17.23 7.25
C ASN A 327 -36.94 17.54 5.73
N ARG A 328 -38.06 17.21 5.06
CA ARG A 328 -38.23 17.34 3.61
C ARG A 328 -38.47 18.77 3.10
N ALA A 329 -38.77 19.73 3.98
CA ALA A 329 -39.05 21.12 3.61
C ALA A 329 -37.75 21.95 3.49
N ARG A 330 -36.94 22.02 4.56
CA ARG A 330 -35.59 22.65 4.53
C ARG A 330 -34.75 22.10 3.38
N ARG A 331 -34.90 20.80 3.12
CA ARG A 331 -34.29 20.07 2.01
C ARG A 331 -34.60 20.64 0.62
N ARG A 332 -35.78 21.22 0.37
CA ARG A 332 -36.20 21.67 -0.97
C ARG A 332 -35.68 23.06 -1.33
N ALA A 333 -35.68 23.98 -0.36
CA ALA A 333 -35.29 25.38 -0.57
C ALA A 333 -33.88 25.54 -1.17
N ILE A 334 -32.91 24.75 -0.68
CA ILE A 334 -31.51 24.87 -1.09
C ILE A 334 -31.28 24.46 -2.56
N ILE A 335 -32.03 23.49 -3.12
CA ILE A 335 -31.93 23.12 -4.55
C ILE A 335 -32.38 24.25 -5.48
N GLN A 336 -33.39 25.02 -5.08
CA GLN A 336 -34.00 26.02 -5.95
C GLN A 336 -33.04 27.17 -6.29
N THR A 337 -31.88 27.24 -5.62
CA THR A 337 -30.80 28.20 -5.90
C THR A 337 -29.98 27.89 -7.16
N ILE A 338 -29.92 26.64 -7.61
CA ILE A 338 -28.98 26.20 -8.68
C ILE A 338 -29.67 26.14 -10.06
N LYS A 339 -29.03 26.65 -11.14
CA LYS A 339 -29.71 27.05 -12.39
C LYS A 339 -29.43 26.28 -13.72
N ARG A 340 -28.21 25.85 -14.04
CA ARG A 340 -27.72 25.41 -15.40
C ARG A 340 -28.05 23.95 -15.88
N ARG A 341 -29.31 23.60 -16.20
CA ARG A 341 -29.75 22.18 -16.46
C ARG A 341 -29.22 21.56 -17.80
N LEU A 342 -29.01 20.23 -17.87
CA LEU A 342 -28.81 19.43 -19.14
C LEU A 342 -29.80 19.84 -20.25
N THR A 343 -29.38 19.67 -21.51
CA THR A 343 -30.29 19.49 -22.64
C THR A 343 -31.04 18.14 -22.58
N ALA A 344 -31.90 17.87 -23.57
CA ALA A 344 -32.54 16.55 -23.70
C ALA A 344 -31.54 15.47 -24.16
N ASP A 345 -30.68 15.83 -25.11
CA ASP A 345 -29.78 14.94 -25.86
C ASP A 345 -28.72 14.35 -24.94
N GLN A 346 -28.07 15.21 -24.15
CA GLN A 346 -27.13 14.79 -23.11
C GLN A 346 -27.76 13.77 -22.15
N ARG A 347 -29.04 13.98 -21.79
CA ARG A 347 -29.77 13.10 -20.89
C ARG A 347 -29.95 11.73 -21.53
N GLN A 348 -30.25 11.69 -22.82
CA GLN A 348 -30.44 10.48 -23.63
C GLN A 348 -29.12 9.75 -23.94
N THR A 349 -28.02 10.48 -24.19
CA THR A 349 -26.66 9.91 -24.29
C THR A 349 -26.29 9.17 -23.02
N LEU A 350 -26.61 9.78 -21.86
CA LEU A 350 -26.38 9.15 -20.57
C LEU A 350 -27.34 7.99 -20.33
N ASP A 351 -28.60 8.12 -20.75
CA ASP A 351 -29.61 7.05 -20.68
C ASP A 351 -29.31 5.81 -21.58
N SER A 352 -28.18 5.75 -22.30
CA SER A 352 -27.88 4.65 -23.22
C SER A 352 -27.66 3.30 -22.51
N PRO A 353 -27.86 2.18 -23.23
CA PRO A 353 -27.22 0.91 -22.88
C PRO A 353 -25.70 1.01 -22.96
N LEU A 354 -25.04 0.05 -22.34
CA LEU A 354 -23.59 -0.05 -22.29
C LEU A 354 -22.98 -0.59 -23.59
N THR A 355 -21.77 -0.15 -23.91
CA THR A 355 -20.95 -0.73 -24.97
C THR A 355 -19.65 -1.35 -24.44
N ALA A 356 -19.05 -2.23 -25.24
CA ALA A 356 -17.74 -2.77 -24.96
C ALA A 356 -16.61 -1.73 -25.16
N ASP A 357 -16.88 -0.64 -25.87
CA ASP A 357 -15.90 0.39 -26.20
C ASP A 357 -15.74 1.40 -25.06
N GLU A 358 -16.85 1.77 -24.41
CA GLU A 358 -16.85 2.53 -23.14
C GLU A 358 -15.96 1.84 -22.09
N LEU A 359 -16.20 0.54 -21.90
CA LEU A 359 -15.45 -0.29 -20.97
C LEU A 359 -14.00 -0.52 -21.42
N CYS A 360 -13.73 -0.58 -22.72
CA CYS A 360 -12.37 -0.69 -23.27
C CYS A 360 -11.56 0.60 -23.01
N GLY A 361 -12.14 1.77 -23.28
CA GLY A 361 -11.55 3.08 -22.96
C GLY A 361 -11.30 3.26 -21.46
N ALA A 362 -12.29 2.87 -20.64
CA ALA A 362 -12.16 2.88 -19.19
C ALA A 362 -11.07 1.92 -18.66
N LEU A 363 -10.86 0.75 -19.28
CA LEU A 363 -9.73 -0.13 -18.95
C LEU A 363 -8.38 0.47 -19.39
N LYS A 364 -8.30 1.07 -20.57
CA LYS A 364 -7.07 1.66 -21.11
C LYS A 364 -6.57 2.85 -20.30
N SER A 365 -7.46 3.70 -19.77
CA SER A 365 -7.09 4.87 -18.96
C SER A 365 -6.65 4.56 -17.52
N MET A 366 -6.84 3.33 -17.02
CA MET A 366 -6.41 2.96 -15.66
C MET A 366 -4.89 3.01 -15.50
N ASN A 367 -4.39 3.54 -14.39
CA ASN A 367 -2.96 3.50 -14.11
C ASN A 367 -2.51 2.05 -13.77
N PRO A 368 -1.67 1.39 -14.60
CA PRO A 368 -1.29 -0.03 -14.42
C PRO A 368 -0.55 -0.29 -13.11
N ASN A 369 0.10 0.72 -12.56
CA ASN A 369 1.02 0.62 -11.43
C ASN A 369 0.35 0.78 -10.05
N LYS A 370 -0.98 0.93 -9.98
CA LYS A 370 -1.72 0.97 -8.70
C LYS A 370 -1.76 -0.40 -8.00
N SER A 371 -1.94 -0.40 -6.69
CA SER A 371 -2.07 -1.63 -5.90
C SER A 371 -3.44 -2.28 -6.13
N PRO A 372 -3.53 -3.61 -6.29
CA PRO A 372 -4.80 -4.31 -6.41
C PRO A 372 -5.55 -4.37 -5.08
N GLY A 373 -6.84 -4.73 -5.15
CA GLY A 373 -7.66 -5.03 -3.97
C GLY A 373 -7.37 -6.43 -3.39
N PRO A 374 -8.20 -6.88 -2.42
CA PRO A 374 -8.09 -8.21 -1.80
C PRO A 374 -8.31 -9.42 -2.73
N ASP A 375 -8.80 -9.20 -3.94
CA ASP A 375 -8.87 -10.20 -5.01
C ASP A 375 -7.49 -10.49 -5.64
N GLY A 376 -6.62 -9.48 -5.71
CA GLY A 376 -5.24 -9.55 -6.18
C GLY A 376 -5.00 -9.07 -7.60
N TRP A 377 -6.02 -8.59 -8.31
CA TRP A 377 -5.93 -8.27 -9.75
C TRP A 377 -5.60 -6.79 -10.00
N PRO A 378 -4.42 -6.45 -10.57
CA PRO A 378 -4.08 -5.08 -10.93
C PRO A 378 -4.76 -4.68 -12.26
N ALA A 379 -4.90 -3.38 -12.51
CA ALA A 379 -5.38 -2.86 -13.80
C ALA A 379 -4.59 -3.45 -15.00
N ALA A 380 -3.27 -3.58 -14.83
CA ALA A 380 -2.35 -4.17 -15.79
C ALA A 380 -2.75 -5.57 -16.30
N PHE A 381 -3.50 -6.38 -15.50
CA PHE A 381 -3.99 -7.69 -15.94
C PHE A 381 -5.09 -7.58 -16.99
N PHE A 382 -6.06 -6.69 -16.78
CA PHE A 382 -7.15 -6.46 -17.73
C PHE A 382 -6.67 -5.68 -18.97
N GLN A 383 -5.62 -4.87 -18.81
CA GLN A 383 -4.96 -4.14 -19.89
C GLN A 383 -4.11 -5.04 -20.82
N VAL A 384 -3.98 -6.34 -20.53
CA VAL A 384 -3.39 -7.32 -21.48
C VAL A 384 -4.26 -7.49 -22.73
N ALA A 385 -5.58 -7.38 -22.59
CA ALA A 385 -6.54 -7.63 -23.66
C ALA A 385 -7.83 -6.80 -23.46
N PRO A 386 -7.76 -5.44 -23.42
CA PRO A 386 -8.86 -4.60 -22.97
C PRO A 386 -10.12 -4.75 -23.83
N GLU A 387 -10.00 -5.05 -25.12
CA GLU A 387 -11.12 -5.30 -26.06
C GLU A 387 -11.84 -6.63 -25.80
N VAL A 388 -11.17 -7.60 -25.17
CA VAL A 388 -11.72 -8.91 -24.81
C VAL A 388 -12.32 -8.82 -23.40
N PHE A 389 -11.56 -8.26 -22.45
CA PHE A 389 -12.01 -8.05 -21.09
C PHE A 389 -13.20 -7.08 -21.01
N SER A 390 -13.29 -6.07 -21.88
CA SER A 390 -14.46 -5.19 -21.90
C SER A 390 -15.75 -5.92 -22.30
N LYS A 391 -15.68 -6.84 -23.27
CA LYS A 391 -16.82 -7.68 -23.71
C LYS A 391 -17.23 -8.69 -22.64
N ILE A 392 -16.26 -9.34 -21.98
CA ILE A 392 -16.51 -10.23 -20.83
C ILE A 392 -17.16 -9.45 -19.68
N LEU A 393 -16.60 -8.29 -19.32
CA LEU A 393 -17.14 -7.46 -18.26
C LEU A 393 -18.53 -6.93 -18.60
N LEU A 394 -18.79 -6.54 -19.86
CA LEU A 394 -20.13 -6.15 -20.34
C LEU A 394 -21.17 -7.26 -20.07
N LYS A 395 -20.88 -8.51 -20.47
CA LYS A 395 -21.78 -9.66 -20.22
C LYS A 395 -21.94 -9.94 -18.72
N VAL A 396 -20.85 -10.03 -17.96
CA VAL A 396 -20.88 -10.18 -16.49
C VAL A 396 -21.71 -9.09 -15.83
N PHE A 397 -21.58 -7.84 -16.28
CA PHE A 397 -22.28 -6.71 -15.72
C PHE A 397 -23.77 -6.73 -16.10
N ASN A 398 -24.13 -6.97 -17.36
CA ASN A 398 -25.52 -7.06 -17.82
C ASN A 398 -26.26 -8.26 -17.22
N TYR A 399 -25.59 -9.41 -17.04
CA TYR A 399 -26.16 -10.57 -16.35
C TYR A 399 -26.46 -10.26 -14.88
N GLN A 400 -25.46 -9.79 -14.13
CA GLN A 400 -25.66 -9.43 -12.72
C GLN A 400 -26.72 -8.33 -12.58
N LEU A 401 -26.91 -7.48 -13.59
CA LEU A 401 -27.80 -6.33 -13.60
C LEU A 401 -29.25 -6.80 -13.74
N THR A 402 -29.53 -7.52 -14.83
CA THR A 402 -30.85 -8.05 -15.13
C THR A 402 -31.33 -9.04 -14.06
N GLN A 403 -30.53 -10.06 -13.74
CA GLN A 403 -30.95 -11.19 -12.91
C GLN A 403 -30.87 -10.91 -11.41
N HIS A 404 -29.77 -10.31 -10.98
CA HIS A 404 -29.50 -10.13 -9.55
C HIS A 404 -29.81 -8.71 -9.07
N GLY A 405 -29.69 -7.70 -9.93
CA GLY A 405 -29.59 -6.29 -9.49
C GLY A 405 -28.40 -6.07 -8.53
N GLN A 406 -27.40 -6.96 -8.56
CA GLN A 406 -26.42 -7.11 -7.50
C GLN A 406 -25.09 -7.68 -8.04
N LEU A 407 -23.94 -7.07 -7.71
CA LEU A 407 -22.62 -7.60 -8.13
C LEU A 407 -22.10 -8.76 -7.24
N LEU A 408 -21.02 -9.40 -7.68
CA LEU A 408 -20.48 -10.61 -7.07
C LEU A 408 -19.84 -10.39 -5.67
N LEU A 409 -19.79 -11.43 -4.85
CA LEU A 409 -19.46 -11.35 -3.40
C LEU A 409 -17.98 -11.21 -3.06
N GLN A 410 -17.07 -11.74 -3.89
CA GLN A 410 -15.64 -11.91 -3.56
C GLN A 410 -14.87 -10.61 -3.29
N GLN A 411 -15.56 -9.48 -3.30
CA GLN A 411 -15.10 -8.40 -4.11
C GLN A 411 -14.95 -7.15 -3.17
N ARG A 412 -15.90 -6.23 -2.84
CA ARG A 412 -15.81 -5.03 -1.90
C ARG A 412 -15.75 -5.52 -0.44
N ARG A 413 -15.31 -6.76 -0.28
CA ARG A 413 -14.12 -7.02 0.53
C ARG A 413 -12.99 -6.08 0.06
N SER A 414 -13.11 -4.79 0.39
CA SER A 414 -12.07 -3.80 0.19
C SER A 414 -11.13 -3.83 1.39
N ALA A 415 -9.85 -3.53 1.19
CA ALA A 415 -8.94 -3.31 2.30
C ALA A 415 -8.97 -1.84 2.71
N VAL A 416 -9.22 -1.57 4.00
CA VAL A 416 -8.92 -0.28 4.63
C VAL A 416 -7.50 -0.35 5.15
N ALA A 417 -6.62 0.54 4.67
CA ALA A 417 -5.30 0.78 5.24
C ALA A 417 -5.35 2.06 6.07
N LEU A 418 -4.83 2.03 7.30
CA LEU A 418 -4.76 3.21 8.16
C LEU A 418 -3.43 3.92 7.94
N LEU A 419 -3.47 5.16 7.45
CA LEU A 419 -2.29 6.01 7.29
C LEU A 419 -2.28 7.09 8.38
N PHE A 420 -1.30 7.04 9.28
CA PHE A 420 -1.11 8.04 10.33
C PHE A 420 -1.05 9.48 9.77
N LYS A 421 -1.68 10.43 10.46
CA LYS A 421 -1.70 11.87 10.15
C LYS A 421 -0.56 12.59 10.88
N ALA A 422 -0.76 12.77 12.19
CA ALA A 422 0.03 13.52 13.17
C ALA A 422 -0.66 13.35 14.54
N GLY A 423 -0.02 13.76 15.63
CA GLY A 423 -0.56 13.64 17.00
C GLY A 423 -0.27 12.29 17.66
N ASP A 424 -0.99 11.97 18.75
CA ASP A 424 -0.89 10.66 19.41
C ASP A 424 -1.16 9.50 18.43
N ARG A 425 -0.34 8.44 18.55
CA ARG A 425 -0.47 7.19 17.79
C ARG A 425 -1.48 6.22 18.39
N GLY A 426 -1.78 6.31 19.68
CA GLY A 426 -2.82 5.51 20.31
C GLY A 426 -4.23 5.94 19.91
N ASN A 427 -4.45 7.22 19.60
CA ASN A 427 -5.74 7.73 19.16
C ASN A 427 -6.09 7.30 17.70
N PRO A 428 -7.14 6.48 17.48
CA PRO A 428 -7.49 6.01 16.13
C PRO A 428 -7.90 7.13 15.16
N GLY A 429 -8.43 8.24 15.68
CA GLY A 429 -8.82 9.42 14.92
C GLY A 429 -7.64 10.13 14.27
N ASN A 430 -6.41 9.93 14.75
CA ASN A 430 -5.18 10.46 14.16
C ASN A 430 -4.72 9.69 12.90
N TYR A 431 -5.53 8.77 12.39
CA TYR A 431 -5.27 8.04 11.15
C TYR A 431 -6.25 8.45 10.04
N ARG A 432 -5.81 8.32 8.78
CA ARG A 432 -6.67 8.43 7.58
C ARG A 432 -7.10 7.01 7.19
N PRO A 433 -8.40 6.70 7.10
CA PRO A 433 -8.88 5.40 6.65
C PRO A 433 -8.79 5.33 5.12
N ILE A 434 -7.60 5.07 4.61
CA ILE A 434 -7.36 4.87 3.19
C ILE A 434 -7.84 3.46 2.81
N THR A 435 -9.15 3.33 2.54
CA THR A 435 -9.55 2.43 1.45
C THR A 435 -8.68 2.74 0.25
N LEU A 436 -8.15 1.73 -0.46
CA LEU A 436 -7.26 1.93 -1.62
C LEU A 436 -8.00 2.59 -2.81
N MET A 437 -8.19 3.90 -2.69
CA MET A 437 -8.85 4.86 -3.57
C MET A 437 -8.08 6.19 -3.48
N TRP A 438 -8.30 7.11 -4.42
CA TRP A 438 -7.38 8.22 -4.68
C TRP A 438 -7.82 9.57 -4.08
N CYS A 439 -6.84 10.42 -3.75
CA CYS A 439 -6.83 11.88 -4.04
C CYS A 439 -5.39 12.42 -3.87
N ARG A 440 -5.06 13.61 -4.38
CA ARG A 440 -3.66 14.11 -4.51
C ARG A 440 -3.56 15.64 -4.46
N ASN A 441 -2.36 16.13 -4.14
CA ASN A 441 -1.84 17.50 -4.32
C ASN A 441 -2.50 18.65 -3.51
N GLY A 442 -1.77 19.17 -2.53
CA GLY A 442 -2.10 20.35 -1.74
C GLY A 442 -1.13 20.46 -0.56
N ALA A 443 -1.34 19.62 0.46
CA ALA A 443 -0.46 19.44 1.62
C ALA A 443 0.96 18.88 1.31
N GLY A 444 1.38 18.83 0.04
CA GLY A 444 2.72 18.38 -0.38
C GLY A 444 3.80 19.45 -0.21
N ASN A 445 3.43 20.72 -0.24
CA ASN A 445 4.35 21.87 -0.19
C ASN A 445 4.36 22.55 1.19
N GLY A 446 3.90 21.87 2.25
CA GLY A 446 3.93 22.36 3.64
C GLY A 446 2.90 23.44 4.01
N PHE A 447 2.06 23.91 3.08
CA PHE A 447 1.02 24.90 3.36
C PHE A 447 -0.21 24.26 4.00
N HIS A 448 -0.58 24.73 5.19
CA HIS A 448 -1.70 24.21 6.00
C HIS A 448 -2.68 25.30 6.45
N SER A 449 -2.27 26.56 6.38
CA SER A 449 -3.01 27.75 6.81
C SER A 449 -2.53 29.00 6.04
N LEU A 450 -3.20 30.15 6.23
CA LEU A 450 -2.71 31.42 5.71
C LEU A 450 -1.35 31.82 6.33
N LYS A 451 -1.07 31.42 7.58
CA LYS A 451 0.17 31.75 8.32
C LYS A 451 1.43 31.28 7.60
N ASP A 452 1.34 30.17 6.86
CA ASP A 452 2.49 29.52 6.24
C ASP A 452 3.01 30.26 4.98
N PHE A 453 2.26 31.25 4.49
CA PHE A 453 2.65 32.09 3.35
C PHE A 453 3.46 33.34 3.75
N PHE A 454 3.40 33.78 5.00
CA PHE A 454 4.05 35.01 5.46
C PHE A 454 5.60 34.97 5.34
N THR A 455 6.26 36.12 5.44
CA THR A 455 7.72 36.24 5.55
C THR A 455 8.18 35.99 7.00
N ARG A 456 9.50 35.83 7.21
CA ARG A 456 10.09 35.78 8.56
C ARG A 456 9.90 37.07 9.36
N GLN A 457 9.49 38.16 8.71
CA GLN A 457 9.17 39.46 9.33
C GLN A 457 7.66 39.66 9.53
N GLY A 458 6.83 38.63 9.33
CA GLY A 458 5.38 38.70 9.56
C GLY A 458 4.59 39.46 8.50
N THR A 459 5.17 39.71 7.32
CA THR A 459 4.49 40.36 6.18
C THR A 459 3.91 39.35 5.19
N TRP A 460 2.82 39.71 4.50
CA TRP A 460 2.27 38.91 3.40
C TRP A 460 3.25 38.89 2.21
N PRO A 461 3.45 37.77 1.50
CA PRO A 461 4.44 37.68 0.42
C PRO A 461 3.99 38.48 -0.81
N THR A 462 4.93 38.92 -1.64
CA THR A 462 4.60 39.46 -2.98
C THR A 462 4.20 38.34 -3.94
N LYS A 463 3.49 38.68 -5.02
CA LYS A 463 3.04 37.71 -6.05
C LYS A 463 4.19 36.86 -6.60
N THR A 464 5.34 37.48 -6.87
CA THR A 464 6.56 36.79 -7.34
C THR A 464 7.15 35.88 -6.27
N ALA A 465 7.23 36.33 -5.01
CA ALA A 465 7.72 35.50 -3.92
C ALA A 465 6.81 34.29 -3.63
N PHE A 466 5.49 34.48 -3.71
CA PHE A 466 4.49 33.42 -3.58
C PHE A 466 4.60 32.38 -4.71
N VAL A 467 4.72 32.83 -5.96
CA VAL A 467 4.96 31.99 -7.13
C VAL A 467 6.26 31.20 -6.97
N ASN A 468 7.36 31.85 -6.58
CA ASN A 468 8.65 31.19 -6.41
C ASN A 468 8.62 30.14 -5.29
N ARG A 469 7.87 30.37 -4.19
CA ARG A 469 7.64 29.34 -3.16
C ARG A 469 6.82 28.15 -3.68
N LEU A 470 5.82 28.37 -4.54
CA LEU A 470 5.03 27.29 -5.16
C LEU A 470 5.81 26.48 -6.21
N SER A 471 6.81 27.09 -6.86
CA SER A 471 7.74 26.40 -7.76
C SER A 471 8.89 25.70 -7.01
N SER A 472 9.33 26.24 -5.88
CA SER A 472 10.39 25.61 -5.07
C SER A 472 10.00 24.21 -4.62
N ASN A 473 10.91 23.24 -4.80
CA ASN A 473 10.70 21.80 -4.56
C ASN A 473 9.50 21.15 -5.30
N ASN A 474 8.95 21.82 -6.33
CA ASN A 474 7.91 21.25 -7.20
C ASN A 474 8.55 20.67 -8.48
N PRO A 475 8.70 19.35 -8.63
CA PRO A 475 9.38 18.73 -9.78
C PRO A 475 8.58 18.81 -11.10
N ALA A 476 7.42 19.48 -11.11
CA ALA A 476 6.65 19.80 -12.31
C ALA A 476 6.69 21.31 -12.68
N ALA A 477 7.44 22.14 -11.95
CA ALA A 477 7.65 23.53 -12.31
C ALA A 477 8.58 23.63 -13.54
N GLN A 478 8.07 24.19 -14.63
CA GLN A 478 8.86 24.45 -15.84
C GLN A 478 9.84 25.61 -15.59
N VAL A 479 10.93 25.66 -16.37
CA VAL A 479 11.90 26.77 -16.39
C VAL A 479 11.71 27.55 -17.69
N GLN A 480 11.78 28.88 -17.61
CA GLN A 480 11.67 29.81 -18.72
C GLN A 480 12.79 30.85 -18.65
N LEU A 481 13.17 31.46 -19.77
CA LEU A 481 13.88 32.74 -19.71
C LEU A 481 12.90 33.84 -19.29
N LEU A 482 13.33 34.67 -18.35
CA LEU A 482 12.65 35.91 -17.98
C LEU A 482 13.03 37.02 -18.96
N ALA A 483 12.24 38.09 -19.00
CA ALA A 483 12.53 39.26 -19.85
C ALA A 483 13.84 39.99 -19.49
N SER A 484 14.48 39.66 -18.36
CA SER A 484 15.84 40.09 -17.99
C SER A 484 16.96 39.28 -18.68
N GLY A 485 16.64 38.21 -19.40
CA GLY A 485 17.60 37.26 -19.97
C GLY A 485 18.01 36.11 -19.04
N GLU A 486 17.65 36.17 -17.76
CA GLU A 486 17.95 35.12 -16.78
C GLU A 486 17.00 33.93 -16.87
N MET A 487 17.48 32.72 -16.54
CA MET A 487 16.63 31.54 -16.40
C MET A 487 15.96 31.52 -15.02
N GLY A 488 14.62 31.42 -15.00
CA GLY A 488 13.82 31.34 -13.78
C GLY A 488 12.66 30.36 -13.91
N PHE A 489 12.05 29.98 -12.80
CA PHE A 489 10.86 29.11 -12.86
C PHE A 489 9.68 29.85 -13.48
N ALA A 490 8.99 29.19 -14.41
CA ALA A 490 7.70 29.64 -14.90
C ALA A 490 6.68 29.64 -13.76
N ALA A 491 5.72 30.56 -13.81
CA ALA A 491 4.67 30.63 -12.82
C ALA A 491 3.77 29.38 -12.93
N PRO A 492 3.54 28.59 -11.86
CA PRO A 492 2.66 27.44 -11.92
C PRO A 492 1.25 27.88 -12.36
N GLU A 493 0.59 27.04 -13.15
CA GLU A 493 -0.69 27.38 -13.76
C GLU A 493 -1.71 27.86 -12.70
N ARG A 494 -2.40 28.98 -12.99
CA ARG A 494 -3.32 29.68 -12.07
C ARG A 494 -2.74 30.16 -10.73
N ALA A 495 -1.45 30.00 -10.43
CA ALA A 495 -0.84 30.48 -9.18
C ALA A 495 -1.01 31.99 -8.97
N GLY A 496 -0.99 32.78 -10.06
CA GLY A 496 -1.27 34.22 -10.01
C GLY A 496 -2.70 34.57 -9.60
N THR A 497 -3.68 33.70 -9.89
CA THR A 497 -5.10 33.85 -9.51
C THR A 497 -5.33 33.38 -8.07
N VAL A 498 -4.71 32.27 -7.68
CA VAL A 498 -4.70 31.79 -6.29
C VAL A 498 -4.07 32.83 -5.36
N TYR A 499 -2.96 33.45 -5.78
CA TYR A 499 -2.36 34.57 -5.05
C TYR A 499 -3.36 35.71 -4.82
N SER A 500 -4.01 36.20 -5.88
CA SER A 500 -4.97 37.31 -5.75
C SER A 500 -6.15 36.94 -4.85
N HIS A 501 -6.64 35.70 -4.92
CA HIS A 501 -7.73 35.23 -4.07
C HIS A 501 -7.33 35.16 -2.58
N LEU A 502 -6.17 34.55 -2.26
CA LEU A 502 -5.67 34.46 -0.89
C LEU A 502 -5.26 35.83 -0.33
N THR A 503 -4.73 36.73 -1.16
CA THR A 503 -4.39 38.11 -0.78
C THR A 503 -5.67 38.91 -0.49
N ASN A 504 -6.70 38.79 -1.32
CA ASN A 504 -8.00 39.42 -1.04
C ASN A 504 -8.61 38.91 0.27
N ILE A 505 -8.51 37.61 0.58
CA ILE A 505 -8.95 37.03 1.86
C ILE A 505 -8.13 37.60 3.03
N PHE A 506 -6.80 37.67 2.90
CA PHE A 506 -5.92 38.27 3.92
C PHE A 506 -6.26 39.75 4.14
N ASP A 507 -6.33 40.57 3.09
CA ASP A 507 -6.64 41.99 3.19
C ASP A 507 -8.08 42.24 3.68
N GLN A 508 -9.01 41.31 3.44
CA GLN A 508 -10.36 41.36 3.99
C GLN A 508 -10.35 41.07 5.49
N ILE A 509 -9.62 40.04 5.95
CA ILE A 509 -9.43 39.76 7.39
C ILE A 509 -8.77 40.96 8.09
N ILE A 510 -7.69 41.51 7.52
CA ILE A 510 -6.98 42.68 8.05
C ILE A 510 -7.92 43.89 8.19
N ARG A 511 -8.75 44.17 7.17
CA ARG A 511 -9.73 45.28 7.20
C ARG A 511 -10.89 45.02 8.16
N THR A 512 -11.48 43.82 8.16
CA THR A 512 -12.63 43.46 9.00
C THR A 512 -12.29 43.46 10.49
N PHE A 513 -11.07 43.08 10.87
CA PHE A 513 -10.61 43.12 12.28
C PHE A 513 -9.76 44.36 12.62
N ALA A 514 -9.72 45.37 11.73
CA ALA A 514 -9.00 46.64 11.90
C ALA A 514 -7.51 46.52 12.29
N ILE A 515 -6.86 45.44 11.88
CA ILE A 515 -5.46 45.13 12.22
C ILE A 515 -4.54 46.10 11.44
N ARG A 516 -3.87 47.04 12.11
CA ARG A 516 -2.87 47.89 11.45
C ARG A 516 -1.73 47.02 10.90
N ALA A 517 -1.40 47.18 9.62
CA ALA A 517 -0.33 46.43 8.97
C ALA A 517 1.00 46.62 9.73
N GLY A 518 1.68 45.51 10.05
CA GLY A 518 2.90 45.49 10.87
C GLY A 518 2.69 45.38 12.39
N THR A 519 1.45 45.36 12.88
CA THR A 519 1.18 45.19 14.33
C THR A 519 1.22 43.71 14.72
N ALA A 520 1.97 43.37 15.78
CA ALA A 520 1.90 42.05 16.39
C ALA A 520 0.51 41.84 17.03
N LEU A 521 -0.13 40.70 16.74
CA LEU A 521 -1.51 40.42 17.16
C LEU A 521 -1.61 40.17 18.68
N PRO A 522 -2.39 40.98 19.44
CA PRO A 522 -2.82 40.61 20.78
C PRO A 522 -3.83 39.45 20.71
N HIS A 523 -3.96 38.68 21.79
CA HIS A 523 -5.05 37.71 21.91
C HIS A 523 -6.40 38.44 22.04
N VAL A 524 -7.32 38.14 21.14
CA VAL A 524 -8.70 38.68 21.15
C VAL A 524 -9.67 37.61 21.70
N ALA A 525 -10.58 38.02 22.57
CA ALA A 525 -11.58 37.14 23.17
C ALA A 525 -12.73 36.78 22.19
N ILE A 526 -13.39 35.65 22.42
CA ILE A 526 -14.40 35.07 21.51
C ILE A 526 -15.80 35.61 21.85
N THR A 527 -16.57 35.99 20.83
CA THR A 527 -18.01 36.34 20.93
C THR A 527 -18.86 35.33 20.15
N SER A 528 -20.05 34.99 20.68
CA SER A 528 -20.85 33.84 20.22
C SER A 528 -21.64 34.07 18.92
N HIS A 529 -21.61 33.08 18.02
CA HIS A 529 -22.32 33.12 16.72
C HIS A 529 -23.87 33.07 16.86
N PRO A 530 -24.63 33.77 15.99
CA PRO A 530 -26.12 33.76 15.98
C PRO A 530 -26.76 32.47 15.44
N PHE A 531 -25.96 31.45 15.08
CA PHE A 531 -26.47 30.15 14.66
C PHE A 531 -26.07 29.14 15.72
N GLN A 532 -27.05 28.62 16.44
CA GLN A 532 -26.85 27.76 17.59
C GLN A 532 -27.75 26.52 17.49
N THR A 533 -27.30 25.39 18.02
CA THR A 533 -28.09 24.16 18.06
C THR A 533 -27.78 23.35 19.31
N VAL A 534 -28.74 22.55 19.78
CA VAL A 534 -28.55 21.73 20.97
C VAL A 534 -27.92 20.39 20.57
N VAL A 535 -26.76 20.08 21.16
CA VAL A 535 -26.09 18.77 21.01
C VAL A 535 -25.71 18.29 22.40
N LYS A 536 -26.24 17.11 22.81
CA LYS A 536 -26.12 16.60 24.19
C LYS A 536 -26.51 17.66 25.24
N ASP A 537 -27.67 18.27 25.02
CA ASP A 537 -28.29 19.27 25.91
C ASP A 537 -27.48 20.56 26.14
N GLN A 538 -26.35 20.73 25.45
CA GLN A 538 -25.59 21.98 25.38
C GLN A 538 -25.88 22.74 24.09
N VAL A 539 -26.08 24.05 24.21
CA VAL A 539 -26.26 24.97 23.09
C VAL A 539 -24.88 25.28 22.49
N ILE A 540 -24.58 24.74 21.31
CA ILE A 540 -23.30 24.95 20.61
C ILE A 540 -23.44 25.90 19.42
N PRO A 541 -22.48 26.83 19.22
CA PRO A 541 -22.45 27.72 18.07
C PRO A 541 -21.99 26.99 16.79
N PHE A 542 -22.31 27.57 15.64
CA PHE A 542 -22.18 26.97 14.31
C PHE A 542 -20.78 26.48 13.94
N GLU A 543 -19.75 27.22 14.34
CA GLU A 543 -18.34 26.87 14.18
C GLU A 543 -17.93 25.57 14.92
N LEU A 544 -18.72 25.12 15.88
CA LEU A 544 -18.54 23.85 16.60
C LEU A 544 -19.53 22.76 16.16
N TRP A 545 -20.39 23.00 15.16
CA TRP A 545 -21.39 22.00 14.72
C TRP A 545 -20.71 20.76 14.13
N PRO A 546 -21.01 19.55 14.63
CA PRO A 546 -20.45 18.31 14.10
C PRO A 546 -20.70 18.14 12.59
N MET A 547 -19.67 17.75 11.84
CA MET A 547 -19.72 17.65 10.36
C MET A 547 -20.78 16.67 9.81
N ASN A 548 -21.21 15.69 10.62
CA ASN A 548 -22.35 14.83 10.29
C ASN A 548 -23.69 15.59 10.34
N PHE A 549 -23.87 16.53 11.28
CA PHE A 549 -25.05 17.39 11.39
C PHE A 549 -25.14 18.34 10.18
N LEU A 550 -24.03 18.98 9.82
CA LEU A 550 -23.91 19.80 8.60
C LEU A 550 -24.22 18.98 7.34
N SER A 551 -23.65 17.78 7.22
CA SER A 551 -23.89 16.86 6.09
C SER A 551 -25.34 16.37 5.99
N GLN A 552 -26.04 16.22 7.12
CA GLN A 552 -27.44 15.83 7.17
C GLN A 552 -28.38 16.97 6.72
N ILE A 553 -28.06 18.21 7.08
CA ILE A 553 -28.80 19.40 6.63
C ILE A 553 -28.59 19.62 5.12
N ALA A 554 -27.39 19.36 4.61
CA ALA A 554 -26.96 19.61 3.22
C ALA A 554 -27.31 18.49 2.19
N TYR A 555 -28.27 17.61 2.49
CA TYR A 555 -28.67 16.52 1.57
C TYR A 555 -30.01 16.82 0.87
N HIS A 556 -30.05 16.82 -0.47
CA HIS A 556 -31.20 17.37 -1.22
C HIS A 556 -31.68 16.58 -2.47
N ALA A 557 -33.00 16.31 -2.57
CA ALA A 557 -33.70 15.88 -3.79
C ALA A 557 -35.26 15.85 -3.63
N PRO A 558 -36.05 16.52 -4.49
CA PRO A 558 -37.44 16.17 -4.82
C PRO A 558 -37.55 15.12 -5.92
N SER A 559 -38.62 14.34 -5.92
CA SER A 559 -38.90 13.32 -6.95
C SER A 559 -39.74 13.87 -8.10
N ASP A 560 -39.09 14.40 -9.14
CA ASP A 560 -39.76 14.65 -10.42
C ASP A 560 -40.10 13.31 -11.09
N GLY A 561 -41.27 13.23 -11.72
CA GLY A 561 -41.91 11.99 -12.18
C GLY A 561 -41.27 11.26 -13.36
N LYS A 562 -39.97 11.48 -13.66
CA LYS A 562 -39.28 10.65 -14.65
C LYS A 562 -39.11 9.22 -14.14
N PRO A 563 -39.16 8.21 -15.02
CA PRO A 563 -38.66 6.88 -14.72
C PRO A 563 -37.28 6.95 -14.05
N HIS A 564 -37.14 6.34 -12.87
CA HIS A 564 -35.82 6.06 -12.30
C HIS A 564 -35.04 5.25 -13.36
N PRO A 565 -33.71 5.43 -13.56
CA PRO A 565 -32.91 4.75 -14.60
C PRO A 565 -32.89 3.21 -14.59
N VAL A 566 -33.64 2.59 -13.66
CA VAL A 566 -33.78 1.14 -13.46
C VAL A 566 -35.22 0.63 -13.66
N LYS A 567 -36.18 1.54 -13.91
CA LYS A 567 -37.58 1.23 -14.18
C LYS A 567 -37.66 0.45 -15.50
N SER A 568 -38.37 -0.66 -15.47
CA SER A 568 -38.60 -1.58 -16.59
C SER A 568 -40.07 -2.02 -16.57
N PRO A 569 -40.57 -2.71 -17.61
CA PRO A 569 -41.92 -3.31 -17.55
C PRO A 569 -42.09 -4.21 -16.31
N SER A 570 -41.05 -4.97 -15.97
CA SER A 570 -40.95 -5.81 -14.75
C SER A 570 -40.70 -5.06 -13.44
N ARG A 571 -40.51 -3.74 -13.46
CA ARG A 571 -40.24 -2.87 -12.29
C ARG A 571 -40.94 -1.52 -12.47
N SER A 572 -42.24 -1.57 -12.75
CA SER A 572 -43.09 -0.41 -13.05
C SER A 572 -43.29 0.53 -11.86
N GLU A 573 -43.48 -0.03 -10.66
CA GLU A 573 -43.77 0.69 -9.42
C GLU A 573 -42.55 1.27 -8.69
N GLN A 574 -42.78 2.39 -8.00
CA GLN A 574 -41.83 2.97 -7.05
C GLN A 574 -41.50 2.02 -5.88
N SER A 575 -42.40 1.11 -5.51
CA SER A 575 -42.18 0.08 -4.48
C SER A 575 -41.12 -0.94 -4.95
N ALA A 576 -41.28 -1.48 -6.16
CA ALA A 576 -40.37 -2.42 -6.82
C ALA A 576 -39.02 -1.75 -7.14
N ILE A 577 -39.04 -0.54 -7.69
CA ILE A 577 -37.84 0.29 -7.90
C ILE A 577 -37.12 0.50 -6.57
N SER A 578 -37.81 0.83 -5.48
CA SER A 578 -37.16 1.06 -4.17
C SER A 578 -36.66 -0.22 -3.50
N LYS A 579 -37.24 -1.39 -3.79
CA LYS A 579 -36.68 -2.71 -3.41
C LYS A 579 -35.43 -3.01 -4.22
N TYR A 580 -35.49 -2.87 -5.54
CA TYR A 580 -34.39 -3.11 -6.48
C TYR A 580 -33.20 -2.14 -6.25
N VAL A 581 -33.45 -0.85 -6.02
CA VAL A 581 -32.41 0.15 -5.68
C VAL A 581 -31.79 -0.12 -4.31
N ARG A 582 -32.52 -0.71 -3.35
CA ARG A 582 -31.93 -1.20 -2.09
C ARG A 582 -31.08 -2.44 -2.31
N LEU A 583 -31.49 -3.37 -3.17
CA LEU A 583 -30.70 -4.53 -3.58
C LEU A 583 -29.40 -4.08 -4.29
N ILE A 584 -29.53 -3.21 -5.29
CA ILE A 584 -28.42 -2.52 -5.97
C ILE A 584 -27.52 -1.81 -4.97
N ARG A 585 -28.01 -0.99 -4.04
CA ARG A 585 -27.13 -0.29 -3.10
C ARG A 585 -26.48 -1.22 -2.07
N LYS A 586 -27.20 -2.26 -1.61
CA LYS A 586 -26.64 -3.33 -0.76
C LYS A 586 -25.51 -4.08 -1.48
N THR A 587 -25.55 -4.15 -2.81
CA THR A 587 -24.57 -4.93 -3.59
C THR A 587 -23.81 -4.14 -4.67
N CYS A 588 -23.88 -2.82 -4.56
CA CYS A 588 -22.84 -1.84 -4.82
C CYS A 588 -21.94 -1.63 -3.57
N ARG A 589 -22.14 -2.43 -2.51
CA ARG A 589 -21.28 -2.51 -1.30
C ARG A 589 -20.47 -3.84 -1.15
N LEU A 590 -20.47 -4.70 -2.21
CA LEU A 590 -19.66 -5.93 -2.44
C LEU A 590 -18.65 -6.17 -3.67
N SER A 591 -18.03 -5.23 -4.46
CA SER A 591 -16.90 -5.40 -5.49
C SER A 591 -15.83 -4.25 -5.73
N PRO A 592 -14.46 -4.42 -5.59
CA PRO A 592 -13.37 -3.44 -5.67
C PRO A 592 -13.75 -2.19 -6.40
N PRO A 593 -13.83 -1.04 -5.69
CA PRO A 593 -14.49 0.18 -6.13
C PRO A 593 -14.69 0.27 -7.63
N VAL A 594 -13.63 0.28 -8.45
CA VAL A 594 -13.60 -0.15 -9.88
C VAL A 594 -14.85 -0.91 -10.37
N HIS A 595 -15.01 -2.21 -10.09
CA HIS A 595 -16.13 -3.02 -10.58
C HIS A 595 -17.49 -2.45 -10.17
N GLY A 596 -17.59 -1.81 -9.00
CA GLY A 596 -18.83 -1.34 -8.41
C GLY A 596 -19.25 0.07 -8.69
N ASP A 597 -18.27 0.93 -8.81
CA ASP A 597 -18.35 2.27 -9.32
C ASP A 597 -18.67 2.20 -10.81
N VAL A 598 -17.94 1.39 -11.60
CA VAL A 598 -18.35 1.03 -12.96
C VAL A 598 -19.81 0.58 -12.95
N TRP A 599 -20.18 -0.42 -12.15
CA TRP A 599 -21.57 -0.89 -12.05
C TRP A 599 -22.62 0.16 -11.72
N PHE A 600 -22.30 1.03 -10.76
CA PHE A 600 -23.18 2.10 -10.34
C PHE A 600 -23.32 3.11 -11.49
N ARG A 601 -22.24 3.39 -12.24
CA ARG A 601 -22.29 4.15 -13.50
C ARG A 601 -23.16 3.50 -14.57
N LEU A 602 -23.20 2.17 -14.67
CA LEU A 602 -24.09 1.47 -15.62
C LEU A 602 -25.56 1.61 -15.24
N LEU A 603 -25.86 1.37 -13.96
CA LEU A 603 -27.21 1.30 -13.41
C LEU A 603 -27.90 2.65 -13.24
N PHE A 604 -27.10 3.65 -12.88
CA PHE A 604 -27.51 5.03 -12.70
C PHE A 604 -27.04 5.91 -13.84
N LYS A 605 -26.49 5.28 -14.90
CA LYS A 605 -26.31 5.84 -16.25
C LYS A 605 -25.49 7.14 -16.23
N MET A 606 -24.29 7.03 -15.69
CA MET A 606 -23.46 8.15 -15.24
C MET A 606 -22.37 8.51 -16.24
N LEU A 607 -21.90 9.77 -16.17
CA LEU A 607 -20.83 10.25 -17.05
C LEU A 607 -19.52 9.46 -16.90
N PRO A 608 -18.85 9.12 -18.02
CA PRO A 608 -17.72 8.18 -18.04
C PRO A 608 -16.56 8.66 -17.18
N VAL A 609 -16.15 9.91 -17.37
CA VAL A 609 -15.02 10.52 -16.66
C VAL A 609 -15.35 10.79 -15.21
N ASN A 610 -16.41 11.56 -14.91
CA ASN A 610 -16.53 12.24 -13.61
C ASN A 610 -17.54 11.66 -12.61
N SER A 611 -18.09 10.47 -12.83
CA SER A 611 -18.96 9.78 -11.85
C SER A 611 -20.25 10.57 -11.53
N ARG A 612 -20.79 11.28 -12.52
CA ARG A 612 -21.89 12.23 -12.32
C ARG A 612 -23.24 11.62 -12.74
N LEU A 613 -24.26 11.81 -11.90
CA LEU A 613 -25.58 11.16 -12.01
C LEU A 613 -26.55 12.02 -12.85
N TYR A 614 -26.58 11.78 -14.16
CA TYR A 614 -27.33 12.57 -15.15
C TYR A 614 -28.79 12.88 -14.76
N TYR A 615 -29.53 11.90 -14.23
CA TYR A 615 -30.95 12.05 -13.86
C TYR A 615 -31.17 12.94 -12.63
N LEU A 616 -30.12 13.29 -11.88
CA LEU A 616 -30.17 14.30 -10.82
C LEU A 616 -30.18 15.73 -11.37
N GLN A 617 -30.00 15.94 -12.69
CA GLN A 617 -30.00 17.26 -13.34
C GLN A 617 -31.12 18.23 -12.90
N PRO A 618 -32.39 17.82 -12.69
CA PRO A 618 -33.42 18.72 -12.18
C PRO A 618 -33.09 19.32 -10.80
N GLN A 619 -32.18 18.69 -10.06
CA GLN A 619 -31.71 19.08 -8.73
C GLN A 619 -30.29 19.67 -8.77
N GLN A 620 -29.34 18.98 -9.42
CA GLN A 620 -27.95 19.40 -9.63
C GLN A 620 -27.75 19.74 -11.12
N PRO A 621 -27.95 21.00 -11.54
CA PRO A 621 -28.06 21.37 -12.95
C PRO A 621 -26.82 21.03 -13.76
N ASP A 622 -25.68 21.46 -13.24
CA ASP A 622 -24.32 21.50 -13.78
C ASP A 622 -23.57 20.16 -13.69
N VAL A 623 -24.24 19.10 -13.21
CA VAL A 623 -23.71 17.75 -12.96
C VAL A 623 -23.29 16.99 -14.24
N ILE A 624 -23.06 17.73 -15.33
CA ILE A 624 -23.21 17.30 -16.73
C ILE A 624 -22.49 18.18 -17.76
N CYS A 625 -22.07 19.39 -17.36
CA CYS A 625 -21.07 20.15 -18.10
C CYS A 625 -19.70 19.48 -17.90
N CYS A 626 -18.74 19.83 -18.76
CA CYS A 626 -17.36 19.42 -18.62
C CYS A 626 -16.79 19.77 -17.22
N VAL A 627 -15.83 18.98 -16.71
CA VAL A 627 -15.18 19.27 -15.42
C VAL A 627 -14.22 20.46 -15.46
N TYR A 628 -13.77 20.86 -16.65
CA TYR A 628 -13.11 22.16 -16.84
C TYR A 628 -14.18 23.26 -16.78
N GLY A 629 -14.18 24.07 -15.71
CA GLY A 629 -15.28 24.99 -15.36
C GLY A 629 -15.41 26.24 -16.24
N ASP A 630 -14.52 26.40 -17.22
CA ASP A 630 -14.56 27.34 -18.34
C ASP A 630 -15.16 26.71 -19.62
N CYS A 631 -15.34 25.40 -19.63
CA CYS A 631 -15.90 24.65 -20.75
C CYS A 631 -17.37 24.28 -20.47
N ASP A 632 -18.28 25.19 -20.82
CA ASP A 632 -19.73 25.05 -20.66
C ASP A 632 -20.36 23.88 -21.46
N ALA A 633 -19.57 23.26 -22.34
CA ALA A 633 -19.98 22.18 -23.20
C ALA A 633 -20.44 20.93 -22.43
N VAL A 634 -21.23 20.14 -23.16
CA VAL A 634 -21.67 18.80 -22.79
C VAL A 634 -20.47 17.91 -22.45
N GLU A 635 -20.42 17.38 -21.22
CA GLU A 635 -19.57 16.21 -21.00
C GLU A 635 -20.24 14.99 -21.66
N ASN A 636 -19.56 14.37 -22.62
CA ASN A 636 -19.89 13.08 -23.25
C ASN A 636 -18.58 12.45 -23.76
N TYR A 637 -18.59 11.25 -24.32
CA TYR A 637 -17.36 10.60 -24.80
C TYR A 637 -16.58 11.42 -25.84
N LEU A 638 -17.27 11.93 -26.86
CA LEU A 638 -16.64 12.71 -27.93
C LEU A 638 -15.97 13.98 -27.38
N HIS A 639 -16.65 14.69 -26.47
CA HIS A 639 -16.10 15.88 -25.83
C HIS A 639 -14.96 15.55 -24.86
N ALA A 640 -15.19 14.60 -23.95
CA ALA A 640 -14.23 14.23 -22.90
C ALA A 640 -12.93 13.60 -23.42
N PHE A 641 -12.89 13.11 -24.66
CA PHE A 641 -11.70 12.52 -25.28
C PHE A 641 -11.17 13.24 -26.52
N HIS A 642 -11.98 14.03 -27.25
CA HIS A 642 -11.59 14.56 -28.57
C HIS A 642 -11.98 16.02 -28.88
N THR A 643 -13.10 16.54 -28.35
CA THR A 643 -13.62 17.89 -28.74
C THR A 643 -13.72 18.90 -27.59
N CYS A 644 -13.12 18.60 -26.43
CA CYS A 644 -12.80 19.63 -25.44
C CYS A 644 -11.49 20.33 -25.82
N HIS A 645 -11.45 21.66 -25.75
CA HIS A 645 -10.25 22.45 -26.05
C HIS A 645 -9.10 22.23 -25.05
N HIS A 646 -9.37 21.58 -23.91
CA HIS A 646 -8.36 21.13 -22.93
C HIS A 646 -7.73 19.76 -23.26
N ASN A 647 -8.13 19.13 -24.37
CA ASN A 647 -7.65 17.81 -24.83
C ASN A 647 -6.87 17.85 -26.16
N ALA A 648 -6.53 19.04 -26.66
CA ALA A 648 -5.79 19.27 -27.91
C ALA A 648 -4.29 19.45 -27.67
#